data_AF-A0A1A9UW03-F1
#
_entry.id   AF-A0A1A9UW03-F1
#
_cell.length_a   1.000
_cell.length_b   1.000
_cell.length_c   1.000
_cell.angle_alpha   90.00
_cell.angle_beta   90.00
_cell.angle_gamma   90.00
#
_symmetry.space_group_name_H-M   'P 1'
#
loop_
_entity.id
_entity.type
_entity.pdbx_description
1 polymer ?
#
loop_
_entity_poly.entity_id
_entity_poly.type
_entity_poly.pdbx_seq_one_letter_code
_entity_poly.pdbx_strand_id
1 'polypeptide(L)'
;MNKIEISKTDVLYDFAVKIDAVVSNKSQTHTTTKIFLYLKPQSIIYPEDDATSALMRVDHPLTVINKMSDHYTTNNTFRLTDFEIEKPTFTMRLEQDGIDDAMAFGSTPLALTLYEYTVPKTGEYDGGEIQAHATAQGYLDIMSFFSKKRNLFTIITFLYPLDPYSSQKTCKMTWEIYSLMPLIKDIQFSNVLIISFASLFNVDESLLKICDDLVATLSWHSTFPTTNEYTKVFICKFTVFVKKIIAEQNPNYKWENLKDPSLNNFKSMGLNSNIKVDLFQLFNDLLCTENVNFNFEDINVRNDYALVCNSIHRFVLTDSIHKALEQHLVYDRPDITIEIFSESNPEKILLQGSIDPSIFVYPKVTNCSFAVQMKSPALVFTEKQALKTHKSKEMGQRTTFAIVNMCLKVPITEPADDLAELLNVSSTDPDIFAGCLKTWMPEKRPPKLGEKICEENYHKFDNNILQLIHDLSQDPAAVLKYDKKCFCTKIQNLGDQILQLIGCDFNVRYPTETREEFTNLMTTVYRELVKRSYDLVQKYEHLFSELGLTYADDQSTLIYQISIAKFMYEIRNDNMNECILRQLKEKFGYNAIYQFYMFLYDIEMQNYDLAREYIERPLRDENAERQRIIDICKIYLDYVRDKNDADFNGNLEENLLHDLRSHCEHVQNRFVIDIKNLPQSRWEIFNDFEPTLKTDRAKYFWKAIKILLRLGLYIFAQWLYDDIARECSEVERYILEASFKLFTNQLENFTIVKNFQIDYLPNATTLTAFVHLINGNIEHFRNSEDASWMKYYASIINTKDIGDPFAFQLGILRYAYELMRQEDYELAIKVFDFASDSNGHNLIIDGGKAKALYFLNRLEECKILLAHYTTYGIYNPNVWAYLALINLRLGENYNALECWKYARLVRLIIDNSSGVHDPEIPIQENLLEDLDKVDPNNIFLNVDVPNIIIRN
;
A
#
# COMPACT_ATOMS: atom_id res chain seq x y z
N MET A 1 45.80 -5.33 -30.49
CA MET A 1 45.28 -6.72 -30.36
C MET A 1 45.39 -7.04 -28.87
N ASN A 2 44.34 -7.10 -28.06
CA ASN A 2 42.96 -7.52 -28.28
C ASN A 2 41.95 -6.46 -27.84
N LYS A 3 40.91 -6.29 -28.67
CA LYS A 3 39.64 -5.65 -28.34
C LYS A 3 38.98 -6.48 -27.23
N ILE A 4 38.64 -5.86 -26.12
CA ILE A 4 37.53 -6.34 -25.27
C ILE A 4 36.35 -5.44 -25.66
N GLU A 5 35.47 -6.01 -26.47
CA GLU A 5 34.13 -5.47 -26.73
C GLU A 5 33.38 -5.48 -25.40
N ILE A 6 33.19 -4.30 -24.81
CA ILE A 6 32.17 -4.10 -23.79
C ILE A 6 30.90 -3.75 -24.56
N SER A 7 30.00 -4.72 -24.68
CA SER A 7 28.67 -4.53 -25.23
C SER A 7 27.94 -3.45 -24.43
N LYS A 8 27.64 -2.34 -25.10
CA LYS A 8 26.63 -1.38 -24.65
C LYS A 8 25.28 -2.09 -24.70
N THR A 9 24.40 -1.72 -23.77
CA THR A 9 23.04 -2.23 -23.47
C THR A 9 23.00 -3.51 -22.64
N ASP A 10 22.79 -3.36 -21.33
CA ASP A 10 22.16 -4.35 -20.43
C ASP A 10 22.15 -3.75 -19.02
N VAL A 11 21.08 -3.04 -18.63
CA VAL A 11 20.93 -2.61 -17.22
C VAL A 11 19.47 -2.53 -16.74
N LEU A 12 18.50 -2.24 -17.62
CA LEU A 12 17.09 -2.51 -17.31
C LEU A 12 16.75 -3.99 -17.38
N TYR A 13 17.46 -4.76 -18.23
CA TYR A 13 17.31 -6.20 -18.31
C TYR A 13 17.63 -6.86 -16.97
N ASP A 14 18.65 -6.40 -16.24
CA ASP A 14 19.02 -7.00 -14.95
C ASP A 14 18.07 -6.59 -13.80
N PHE A 15 17.37 -5.45 -13.87
CA PHE A 15 16.32 -5.07 -12.89
C PHE A 15 14.97 -5.74 -13.18
N ALA A 16 14.55 -5.78 -14.45
CA ALA A 16 13.34 -6.49 -14.88
C ALA A 16 13.50 -8.02 -14.69
N VAL A 17 14.67 -8.59 -15.01
CA VAL A 17 14.97 -10.02 -14.79
C VAL A 17 15.19 -10.35 -13.32
N LYS A 18 15.76 -9.46 -12.48
CA LYS A 18 15.86 -9.72 -11.02
C LYS A 18 14.53 -9.56 -10.30
N ILE A 19 13.61 -8.75 -10.80
CA ILE A 19 12.22 -8.70 -10.33
C ILE A 19 11.43 -9.93 -10.84
N ASP A 20 11.59 -10.34 -12.11
CA ASP A 20 10.98 -11.57 -12.64
C ASP A 20 11.51 -12.83 -11.94
N ALA A 21 12.79 -12.86 -11.56
CA ALA A 21 13.42 -13.99 -10.86
C ALA A 21 12.89 -14.19 -9.43
N VAL A 22 12.21 -13.19 -8.84
CA VAL A 22 11.62 -13.30 -7.50
C VAL A 22 10.14 -13.72 -7.55
N VAL A 23 9.44 -13.61 -8.69
CA VAL A 23 7.98 -13.87 -8.76
C VAL A 23 7.52 -14.88 -9.83
N SER A 24 8.35 -15.32 -10.80
CA SER A 24 7.93 -16.46 -11.63
C SER A 24 9.03 -17.45 -12.04
N ASN A 25 8.98 -18.63 -11.42
CA ASN A 25 9.43 -19.87 -12.04
C ASN A 25 8.43 -20.22 -13.15
N LYS A 26 8.64 -19.67 -14.35
CA LYS A 26 8.27 -20.28 -15.65
C LYS A 26 8.82 -19.40 -16.77
N SER A 27 9.93 -19.83 -17.34
CA SER A 27 10.27 -19.52 -18.73
C SER A 27 9.18 -20.10 -19.64
N GLN A 28 8.09 -19.35 -19.83
CA GLN A 28 7.18 -19.63 -20.93
C GLN A 28 7.93 -19.27 -22.21
N THR A 29 8.38 -20.30 -22.91
CA THR A 29 8.83 -20.24 -24.30
C THR A 29 7.65 -19.85 -25.19
N HIS A 30 7.26 -18.58 -25.18
CA HIS A 30 6.39 -18.04 -26.20
C HIS A 30 7.15 -18.04 -27.52
N THR A 31 6.56 -18.65 -28.54
CA THR A 31 7.04 -18.54 -29.92
C THR A 31 6.72 -17.12 -30.38
N THR A 32 7.66 -16.19 -30.19
CA THR A 32 7.46 -14.79 -30.56
C THR A 32 7.34 -14.65 -32.07
N THR A 33 6.21 -14.09 -32.52
CA THR A 33 5.95 -13.86 -33.95
C THR A 33 6.67 -12.59 -34.37
N LYS A 34 7.48 -12.67 -35.44
CA LYS A 34 8.21 -11.50 -35.93
C LYS A 34 7.29 -10.61 -36.75
N ILE A 35 7.17 -9.34 -36.38
CA ILE A 35 6.39 -8.31 -37.07
C ILE A 35 7.32 -7.29 -37.71
N PHE A 36 6.86 -6.70 -38.81
CA PHE A 36 7.55 -5.59 -39.46
C PHE A 36 6.77 -4.29 -39.28
N LEU A 37 7.48 -3.25 -38.82
CA LEU A 37 7.01 -1.88 -38.86
C LEU A 37 7.62 -1.20 -40.08
N TYR A 38 6.78 -0.60 -40.91
CA TYR A 38 7.16 0.07 -42.16
C TYR A 38 7.21 1.57 -41.93
N LEU A 39 8.31 2.21 -42.28
CA LEU A 39 8.53 3.66 -42.18
C LEU A 39 8.70 4.23 -43.59
N LYS A 40 7.73 4.99 -44.07
CA LYS A 40 7.70 5.51 -45.43
C LYS A 40 7.69 7.05 -45.45
N PRO A 41 8.80 7.73 -45.78
CA PRO A 41 8.82 9.16 -46.01
C PRO A 41 7.95 9.51 -47.23
N GLN A 42 7.04 10.47 -47.07
CA GLN A 42 6.07 10.92 -48.06
C GLN A 42 6.46 12.25 -48.72
N SER A 43 7.06 13.16 -47.95
CA SER A 43 7.56 14.43 -48.45
C SER A 43 8.75 14.93 -47.64
N ILE A 44 9.68 15.60 -48.30
CA ILE A 44 10.88 16.19 -47.69
C ILE A 44 11.00 17.62 -48.18
N ILE A 45 11.17 18.56 -47.25
CA ILE A 45 11.39 19.98 -47.55
C ILE A 45 12.70 20.38 -46.89
N TYR A 46 13.73 20.59 -47.70
CA TYR A 46 15.06 21.01 -47.27
C TYR A 46 15.65 22.01 -48.28
N PRO A 47 16.24 23.14 -47.84
CA PRO A 47 16.88 24.11 -48.73
C PRO A 47 18.26 23.61 -49.19
N GLU A 48 18.30 22.92 -50.33
CA GLU A 48 19.55 22.52 -51.01
C GLU A 48 20.11 23.68 -51.87
N ASP A 49 21.43 23.87 -51.84
CA ASP A 49 22.15 24.79 -52.74
C ASP A 49 22.75 24.01 -53.93
N ASP A 50 22.97 24.64 -55.08
CA ASP A 50 23.48 24.01 -56.32
C ASP A 50 24.85 23.29 -56.18
N ALA A 51 25.58 23.49 -55.08
CA ALA A 51 26.90 22.93 -54.83
C ALA A 51 26.93 21.79 -53.78
N THR A 52 25.80 21.53 -53.11
CA THR A 52 25.71 20.62 -51.96
C THR A 52 24.55 19.66 -52.14
N SER A 53 24.78 18.37 -51.93
CA SER A 53 23.72 17.36 -51.87
C SER A 53 23.59 16.84 -50.44
N ALA A 54 22.41 16.35 -50.10
CA ALA A 54 22.14 15.80 -48.77
C ALA A 54 21.78 14.31 -48.80
N LEU A 55 22.14 13.63 -47.72
CA LEU A 55 21.82 12.24 -47.41
C LEU A 55 21.07 12.19 -46.07
N MET A 56 20.00 11.42 -46.01
CA MET A 56 19.29 11.10 -44.77
C MET A 56 19.71 9.73 -44.26
N ARG A 57 19.92 9.62 -42.95
CA ARG A 57 20.09 8.36 -42.22
C ARG A 57 18.96 8.19 -41.21
N VAL A 58 18.42 6.97 -41.16
CA VAL A 58 17.44 6.54 -40.14
C VAL A 58 18.11 5.49 -39.27
N ASP A 59 18.19 5.72 -37.97
CA ASP A 59 18.93 4.83 -37.08
C ASP A 59 18.28 4.66 -35.69
N HIS A 60 18.54 3.51 -35.10
CA HIS A 60 18.20 3.17 -33.73
C HIS A 60 19.37 2.37 -33.13
N PRO A 61 19.83 2.65 -31.91
CA PRO A 61 21.00 1.97 -31.34
C PRO A 61 20.78 0.47 -31.08
N LEU A 62 19.52 0.05 -30.89
CA LEU A 62 19.18 -1.32 -30.47
C LEU A 62 18.48 -2.14 -31.56
N THR A 63 18.07 -1.50 -32.66
CA THR A 63 17.24 -2.16 -33.67
C THR A 63 17.78 -1.87 -35.07
N VAL A 64 17.93 -2.93 -35.86
CA VAL A 64 18.40 -2.81 -37.25
C VAL A 64 17.26 -2.30 -38.13
N ILE A 65 17.53 -1.21 -38.84
CA ILE A 65 16.61 -0.60 -39.80
C ILE A 65 17.15 -0.86 -41.21
N ASN A 66 16.33 -1.48 -42.06
CA ASN A 66 16.71 -1.82 -43.42
C ASN A 66 15.89 -1.02 -44.43
N LYS A 67 16.56 -0.37 -45.38
CA LYS A 67 15.92 0.13 -46.59
C LYS A 67 15.47 -1.06 -47.44
N MET A 68 14.21 -1.07 -47.84
CA MET A 68 13.67 -2.08 -48.73
C MET A 68 14.26 -1.90 -50.13
N SER A 69 14.92 -2.95 -50.63
CA SER A 69 15.45 -3.04 -52.00
C SER A 69 15.34 -4.47 -52.52
N ASP A 70 15.43 -4.66 -53.85
CA ASP A 70 15.37 -5.99 -54.50
C ASP A 70 16.51 -6.94 -54.08
N HIS A 71 17.54 -6.41 -53.43
CA HIS A 71 18.65 -7.14 -52.82
C HIS A 71 18.77 -6.82 -51.33
N TYR A 72 19.22 -7.78 -50.51
CA TYR A 72 19.43 -7.55 -49.08
C TYR A 72 20.55 -6.52 -48.90
N THR A 73 20.21 -5.31 -48.49
CA THR A 73 21.18 -4.26 -48.18
C THR A 73 21.04 -3.86 -46.72
N THR A 74 22.16 -3.69 -46.01
CA THR A 74 22.19 -3.09 -44.65
C THR A 74 22.15 -1.55 -44.73
N ASN A 75 21.63 -1.01 -45.83
CA ASN A 75 21.64 0.42 -46.08
C ASN A 75 20.44 1.05 -45.35
N ASN A 76 20.71 1.96 -44.44
CA ASN A 76 19.70 2.76 -43.72
C ASN A 76 19.72 4.22 -44.16
N THR A 77 20.30 4.49 -45.33
CA THR A 77 20.45 5.83 -45.88
C THR A 77 19.81 5.98 -47.25
N PHE A 78 19.41 7.21 -47.57
CA PHE A 78 18.95 7.58 -48.91
C PHE A 78 19.34 9.02 -49.24
N ARG A 79 19.60 9.30 -50.52
CA ARG A 79 19.92 10.65 -50.99
C ARG A 79 18.64 11.44 -51.20
N LEU A 80 18.64 12.70 -50.79
CA LEU A 80 17.47 13.56 -50.97
C LEU A 80 17.17 13.82 -52.46
N THR A 81 18.21 13.89 -53.30
CA THR A 81 18.09 14.04 -54.76
C THR A 81 17.32 12.89 -55.43
N ASP A 82 17.40 11.70 -54.84
CA ASP A 82 16.84 10.47 -55.41
C ASP A 82 15.46 10.17 -54.82
N PHE A 83 14.97 11.00 -53.88
CA PHE A 83 13.74 10.76 -53.13
C PHE A 83 12.49 10.63 -54.02
N GLU A 84 12.31 11.54 -54.97
CA GLU A 84 11.13 11.53 -55.86
C GLU A 84 11.11 10.32 -56.80
N ILE A 85 12.28 9.74 -57.08
CA ILE A 85 12.45 8.58 -57.96
C ILE A 85 12.30 7.28 -57.16
N GLU A 86 12.99 7.18 -56.03
CA GLU A 86 13.09 5.93 -55.26
C GLU A 86 11.96 5.72 -54.26
N LYS A 87 11.39 6.81 -53.69
CA LYS A 87 10.40 6.78 -52.59
C LYS A 87 10.70 5.67 -51.56
N PRO A 88 11.88 5.75 -50.90
CA PRO A 88 12.43 4.65 -50.14
C PRO A 88 11.49 4.24 -49.01
N THR A 89 11.32 2.95 -48.77
CA THR A 89 10.58 2.44 -47.60
C THR A 89 11.56 1.74 -46.68
N PHE A 90 11.54 2.09 -45.40
CA PHE A 90 12.35 1.42 -44.38
C PHE A 90 11.50 0.42 -43.62
N THR A 91 12.13 -0.65 -43.17
CA THR A 91 11.50 -1.63 -42.30
C THR A 91 12.38 -1.89 -41.09
N MET A 92 11.73 -2.06 -39.95
CA MET A 92 12.35 -2.67 -38.78
C MET A 92 11.62 -3.95 -38.45
N ARG A 93 12.38 -4.91 -37.93
CA ARG A 93 11.86 -6.18 -37.44
C ARG A 93 11.74 -6.09 -35.92
N LEU A 94 10.54 -6.35 -35.41
CA LEU A 94 10.20 -6.37 -34.00
C LEU A 94 9.59 -7.73 -33.62
N GLU A 95 9.65 -8.08 -32.35
CA GLU A 95 8.92 -9.21 -31.79
C GLU A 95 7.52 -8.76 -31.36
N GLN A 96 6.48 -9.49 -31.79
CA GLN A 96 5.14 -9.30 -31.25
C GLN A 96 5.18 -9.61 -29.76
N ASP A 97 4.64 -8.71 -28.93
CA ASP A 97 4.76 -8.79 -27.48
C ASP A 97 6.23 -8.75 -26.98
N GLY A 98 7.14 -8.14 -27.76
CA GLY A 98 8.52 -7.92 -27.34
C GLY A 98 8.62 -6.81 -26.30
N ILE A 99 8.72 -7.15 -25.01
CA ILE A 99 8.94 -6.18 -23.91
C ILE A 99 10.23 -5.41 -24.14
N ASP A 100 11.30 -6.09 -24.55
CA ASP A 100 12.61 -5.47 -24.81
C ASP A 100 12.52 -4.42 -25.93
N ASP A 101 11.78 -4.72 -27.00
CA ASP A 101 11.53 -3.76 -28.09
C ASP A 101 10.74 -2.55 -27.57
N ALA A 102 9.67 -2.76 -26.81
CA ALA A 102 8.86 -1.68 -26.25
C ALA A 102 9.67 -0.78 -25.29
N MET A 103 10.54 -1.36 -24.47
CA MET A 103 11.41 -0.64 -23.56
C MET A 103 12.52 0.13 -24.28
N ALA A 104 13.08 -0.46 -25.33
CA ALA A 104 14.08 0.17 -26.19
C ALA A 104 13.53 1.45 -26.84
N PHE A 105 12.36 1.37 -27.48
CA PHE A 105 11.71 2.53 -28.12
C PHE A 105 11.01 3.46 -27.12
N GLY A 106 10.69 2.96 -25.92
CA GLY A 106 10.22 3.76 -24.81
C GLY A 106 11.25 4.82 -24.44
N SER A 107 12.50 4.42 -24.18
CA SER A 107 13.55 5.35 -23.75
C SER A 107 14.30 6.03 -24.90
N THR A 108 14.26 5.47 -26.11
CA THR A 108 15.05 5.95 -27.26
C THR A 108 14.18 6.02 -28.53
N PRO A 109 13.76 7.23 -28.95
CA PRO A 109 13.11 7.40 -30.23
C PRO A 109 14.04 7.06 -31.42
N LEU A 110 13.47 6.88 -32.62
CA LEU A 110 14.25 6.72 -33.84
C LEU A 110 14.97 8.02 -34.20
N ALA A 111 16.28 7.98 -34.39
CA ALA A 111 17.06 9.12 -34.82
C ALA A 111 16.95 9.32 -36.34
N LEU A 112 16.79 10.57 -36.76
CA LEU A 112 16.87 11.01 -38.15
C LEU A 112 18.04 11.99 -38.28
N THR A 113 19.08 11.62 -39.00
CA THR A 113 20.29 12.43 -39.15
C THR A 113 20.53 12.79 -40.61
N LEU A 114 20.62 14.09 -40.89
CA LEU A 114 20.92 14.64 -42.21
C LEU A 114 22.42 14.91 -42.33
N TYR A 115 23.01 14.47 -43.45
CA TYR A 115 24.40 14.73 -43.80
C TYR A 115 24.48 15.52 -45.10
N GLU A 116 25.27 16.60 -45.14
CA GLU A 116 25.58 17.34 -46.38
C GLU A 116 26.96 16.91 -46.91
N TYR A 117 27.09 16.86 -48.25
CA TYR A 117 28.36 16.65 -48.94
C TYR A 117 28.44 17.51 -50.21
N THR A 118 29.65 17.89 -50.59
CA THR A 118 29.90 18.67 -51.81
C THR A 118 29.96 17.77 -53.03
N VAL A 119 29.24 18.14 -54.10
CA VAL A 119 29.30 17.43 -55.38
C VAL A 119 30.51 17.92 -56.18
N PRO A 120 31.45 17.06 -56.61
CA PRO A 120 32.57 17.48 -57.45
C PRO A 120 32.07 18.08 -58.77
N LYS A 121 32.55 19.28 -59.13
CA LYS A 121 32.10 20.01 -60.34
C LYS A 121 32.62 19.43 -61.67
N THR A 122 33.39 18.35 -61.65
CA THR A 122 33.94 17.68 -62.85
C THR A 122 33.88 16.18 -62.66
N GLY A 123 33.37 15.45 -63.65
CA GLY A 123 33.19 13.99 -63.64
C GLY A 123 34.49 13.17 -63.67
N GLU A 124 35.50 13.54 -62.89
CA GLU A 124 36.62 12.67 -62.56
C GLU A 124 36.27 11.88 -61.29
N TYR A 125 35.90 10.62 -61.49
CA TYR A 125 35.82 9.62 -60.43
C TYR A 125 37.24 9.37 -59.91
N ASP A 126 37.62 10.06 -58.84
CA ASP A 126 38.65 9.56 -57.95
C ASP A 126 37.95 8.85 -56.79
N GLY A 127 38.26 7.57 -56.59
CA GLY A 127 37.56 6.66 -55.67
C GLY A 127 37.79 6.95 -54.19
N GLY A 128 37.70 8.21 -53.76
CA GLY A 128 37.73 8.63 -52.36
C GLY A 128 36.35 8.57 -51.71
N GLU A 129 36.30 8.20 -50.43
CA GLU A 129 35.09 8.26 -49.61
C GLU A 129 34.49 9.68 -49.63
N ILE A 130 33.19 9.78 -49.95
CA ILE A 130 32.45 11.04 -49.88
C ILE A 130 32.44 11.50 -48.42
N GLN A 131 33.16 12.59 -48.12
CA GLN A 131 33.26 13.14 -46.78
C GLN A 131 31.98 13.92 -46.43
N ALA A 132 30.93 13.17 -46.05
CA ALA A 132 29.63 13.73 -45.67
C ALA A 132 29.66 14.18 -44.20
N HIS A 133 29.21 15.40 -43.94
CA HIS A 133 29.22 16.02 -42.61
C HIS A 133 27.79 16.08 -42.08
N ALA A 134 27.57 15.65 -40.83
CA ALA A 134 26.25 15.72 -40.21
C ALA A 134 25.87 17.19 -39.97
N THR A 135 24.65 17.58 -40.35
CA THR A 135 24.22 18.99 -40.32
C THR A 135 22.93 19.23 -39.54
N ALA A 136 21.98 18.31 -39.58
CA ALA A 136 20.73 18.44 -38.84
C ALA A 136 20.26 17.09 -38.29
N GLN A 137 19.50 17.12 -37.18
CA GLN A 137 18.94 15.94 -36.55
C GLN A 137 17.52 16.18 -36.04
N GLY A 138 16.72 15.12 -36.00
CA GLY A 138 15.40 15.06 -35.38
C GLY A 138 15.08 13.62 -34.99
N TYR A 139 13.84 13.35 -34.60
CA TYR A 139 13.44 11.99 -34.22
C TYR A 139 12.00 11.61 -34.59
N LEU A 140 11.73 10.30 -34.59
CA LEU A 140 10.38 9.73 -34.66
C LEU A 140 10.12 8.94 -33.37
N ASP A 141 9.14 9.38 -32.57
CA ASP A 141 8.65 8.60 -31.44
C ASP A 141 7.61 7.59 -31.96
N ILE A 142 7.97 6.31 -31.91
CA ILE A 142 7.13 5.22 -32.43
C ILE A 142 6.40 4.45 -31.32
N MET A 143 6.46 4.93 -30.06
CA MET A 143 5.87 4.22 -28.94
C MET A 143 4.35 4.02 -29.10
N SER A 144 3.66 4.97 -29.75
CA SER A 144 2.24 4.89 -30.07
C SER A 144 1.83 3.74 -31.01
N PHE A 145 2.81 3.07 -31.65
CA PHE A 145 2.55 1.89 -32.49
C PHE A 145 2.50 0.57 -31.72
N PHE A 146 3.04 0.53 -30.49
CA PHE A 146 2.89 -0.61 -29.60
C PHE A 146 1.46 -0.65 -29.06
N SER A 147 0.54 -1.23 -29.84
CA SER A 147 -0.86 -1.32 -29.50
C SER A 147 -1.46 -2.67 -29.94
N LYS A 148 -2.61 -3.01 -29.35
CA LYS A 148 -3.44 -4.18 -29.71
C LYS A 148 -4.13 -4.03 -31.09
N LYS A 149 -4.04 -2.86 -31.72
CA LYS A 149 -4.64 -2.55 -33.03
C LYS A 149 -3.56 -2.38 -34.10
N ARG A 150 -3.94 -2.58 -35.36
CA ARG A 150 -3.11 -2.19 -36.51
C ARG A 150 -3.23 -0.69 -36.68
N ASN A 151 -2.09 -0.01 -36.74
CA ASN A 151 -2.05 1.45 -36.83
C ASN A 151 -1.41 1.89 -38.15
N LEU A 152 -1.94 2.97 -38.70
CA LEU A 152 -1.38 3.74 -39.81
C LEU A 152 -1.45 5.20 -39.37
N PHE A 153 -0.29 5.81 -39.11
CA PHE A 153 -0.22 7.23 -38.76
C PHE A 153 0.67 7.99 -39.72
N THR A 154 0.32 9.26 -39.90
CA THR A 154 1.17 10.24 -40.56
C THR A 154 1.81 11.13 -39.51
N ILE A 155 3.15 11.12 -39.44
CA ILE A 155 3.93 11.92 -38.49
C ILE A 155 4.69 13.00 -39.25
N ILE A 156 4.65 14.22 -38.75
CA ILE A 156 5.48 15.33 -39.25
C ILE A 156 6.64 15.52 -38.28
N THR A 157 7.85 15.44 -38.81
CA THR A 157 9.09 15.62 -38.02
C THR A 157 9.91 16.76 -38.59
N PHE A 158 10.51 17.53 -37.69
CA PHE A 158 11.47 18.57 -38.01
C PHE A 158 12.87 18.11 -37.58
N LEU A 159 13.83 18.22 -38.49
CA LEU A 159 15.24 18.11 -38.17
C LEU A 159 15.80 19.52 -38.05
N TYR A 160 16.47 19.77 -36.94
CA TYR A 160 17.08 21.05 -36.61
C TYR A 160 18.59 20.97 -36.75
N PRO A 161 19.27 22.09 -37.06
CA PRO A 161 20.72 22.11 -37.17
C PRO A 161 21.38 21.58 -35.89
N LEU A 162 22.48 20.84 -36.04
CA LEU A 162 23.25 20.30 -34.92
C LEU A 162 23.83 21.43 -34.06
N ASP A 163 24.35 22.45 -34.74
CA ASP A 163 24.77 23.71 -34.14
C ASP A 163 23.99 24.87 -34.75
N PRO A 164 23.06 25.50 -33.99
CA PRO A 164 22.21 26.57 -34.50
C PRO A 164 22.97 27.86 -34.86
N TYR A 165 24.24 27.98 -34.42
CA TYR A 165 25.07 29.14 -34.76
C TYR A 165 25.79 28.99 -36.10
N SER A 166 26.05 27.76 -36.56
CA SER A 166 26.76 27.49 -37.82
C SER A 166 25.83 27.32 -39.02
N SER A 167 24.59 26.88 -38.81
CA SER A 167 23.58 26.72 -39.86
C SER A 167 22.17 27.00 -39.34
N GLN A 168 21.34 27.62 -40.17
CA GLN A 168 19.90 27.81 -39.91
C GLN A 168 19.01 26.88 -40.75
N LYS A 169 19.60 25.94 -41.50
CA LYS A 169 18.84 25.04 -42.36
C LYS A 169 18.11 24.00 -41.52
N THR A 170 16.78 23.99 -41.60
CA THR A 170 15.91 22.97 -41.00
C THR A 170 15.31 22.09 -42.10
N CYS A 171 15.15 20.79 -41.84
CA CYS A 171 14.45 19.88 -42.74
C CYS A 171 13.08 19.53 -42.15
N LYS A 172 12.02 19.64 -42.95
CA LYS A 172 10.69 19.14 -42.59
C LYS A 172 10.42 17.86 -43.38
N MET A 173 10.05 16.80 -42.67
CA MET A 173 9.68 15.53 -43.27
C MET A 173 8.29 15.10 -42.83
N THR A 174 7.57 14.44 -43.72
CA THR A 174 6.31 13.77 -43.42
C THR A 174 6.50 12.28 -43.64
N TRP A 175 6.14 11.47 -42.64
CA TRP A 175 6.30 10.03 -42.62
C TRP A 175 4.95 9.36 -42.49
N GLU A 176 4.73 8.31 -43.27
CA GLU A 176 3.65 7.36 -43.10
C GLU A 176 4.25 6.10 -42.46
N ILE A 177 3.76 5.74 -41.29
CA ILE A 177 4.26 4.60 -40.53
C ILE A 177 3.11 3.64 -40.29
N TYR A 178 3.33 2.35 -40.54
CA TYR A 178 2.30 1.34 -40.36
C TYR A 178 2.85 -0.05 -40.04
N SER A 179 2.02 -0.87 -39.40
CA SER A 179 2.25 -2.30 -39.22
C SER A 179 1.11 -3.11 -39.84
N LEU A 180 1.42 -4.28 -40.40
CA LEU A 180 0.40 -5.17 -40.97
C LEU A 180 -0.28 -6.05 -39.91
N MET A 181 0.35 -6.16 -38.74
CA MET A 181 -0.12 -6.89 -37.56
C MET A 181 0.03 -5.99 -36.33
N PRO A 182 -0.84 -6.14 -35.31
CA PRO A 182 -0.70 -5.39 -34.07
C PRO A 182 0.60 -5.81 -33.36
N LEU A 183 1.38 -4.83 -32.89
CA LEU A 183 2.66 -5.09 -32.22
C LEU A 183 2.46 -5.73 -30.83
N ILE A 184 1.30 -5.48 -30.21
CA ILE A 184 0.88 -6.12 -28.96
C ILE A 184 -0.28 -7.06 -29.27
N LYS A 185 -0.30 -8.22 -28.62
CA LYS A 185 -1.41 -9.15 -28.67
C LYS A 185 -1.78 -9.62 -27.27
N ASP A 186 -0.82 -10.18 -26.55
CA ASP A 186 -1.05 -10.83 -25.25
C ASP A 186 -0.52 -9.98 -24.07
N ILE A 187 0.46 -9.09 -24.29
CA ILE A 187 1.00 -8.22 -23.23
C ILE A 187 0.12 -7.00 -22.97
N GLN A 188 0.17 -6.51 -21.73
CA GLN A 188 -0.51 -5.30 -21.29
C GLN A 188 0.51 -4.30 -20.74
N PHE A 189 0.45 -3.05 -21.23
CA PHE A 189 1.14 -1.94 -20.59
C PHE A 189 0.19 -1.30 -19.60
N SER A 190 0.57 -1.25 -18.34
CA SER A 190 -0.28 -0.70 -17.28
C SER A 190 0.08 0.73 -16.91
N ASN A 191 1.34 1.14 -17.12
CA ASN A 191 1.80 2.45 -16.71
C ASN A 191 3.03 2.93 -17.51
N VAL A 192 3.40 4.19 -17.34
CA VAL A 192 4.63 4.77 -17.90
C VAL A 192 5.28 5.63 -16.84
N LEU A 193 6.56 5.37 -16.55
CA LEU A 193 7.40 6.15 -15.65
C LEU A 193 8.31 7.06 -16.46
N ILE A 194 8.29 8.36 -16.18
CA ILE A 194 9.19 9.36 -16.75
C ILE A 194 10.07 9.87 -15.61
N ILE A 195 11.39 9.77 -15.80
CA ILE A 195 12.37 10.34 -14.87
C ILE A 195 13.13 11.43 -15.61
N SER A 196 13.20 12.60 -14.99
CA SER A 196 13.88 13.76 -15.55
C SER A 196 14.90 14.33 -14.56
N PHE A 197 16.04 14.75 -15.09
CA PHE A 197 17.03 15.50 -14.34
C PHE A 197 17.04 16.93 -14.89
N ALA A 198 16.57 17.88 -14.09
CA ALA A 198 16.52 19.27 -14.50
C ALA A 198 17.93 19.87 -14.44
N SER A 199 18.45 20.16 -13.25
CA SER A 199 19.72 20.85 -13.10
C SER A 199 20.31 20.67 -11.70
N LEU A 200 21.59 21.02 -11.55
CA LEU A 200 22.22 21.26 -10.26
C LEU A 200 22.34 22.76 -9.99
N PHE A 201 22.04 23.15 -8.76
CA PHE A 201 22.00 24.53 -8.30
C PHE A 201 22.98 24.72 -7.13
N ASN A 202 23.35 25.98 -6.89
CA ASN A 202 24.30 26.38 -5.84
C ASN A 202 25.65 25.63 -5.92
N VAL A 203 26.09 25.32 -7.14
CA VAL A 203 27.26 24.49 -7.37
C VAL A 203 28.56 25.30 -7.23
N ASP A 204 29.58 24.71 -6.61
CA ASP A 204 30.92 25.30 -6.51
C ASP A 204 31.54 25.59 -7.89
N GLU A 205 32.36 26.64 -7.94
CA GLU A 205 33.01 27.09 -9.19
C GLU A 205 33.95 26.04 -9.80
N SER A 206 34.45 25.10 -8.99
CA SER A 206 35.28 23.97 -9.44
C SER A 206 34.49 23.01 -10.33
N LEU A 207 33.25 22.68 -9.97
CA LEU A 207 32.37 21.83 -10.76
C LEU A 207 31.85 22.55 -12.01
N LEU A 208 31.64 23.88 -11.92
CA LEU A 208 31.29 24.70 -13.09
C LEU A 208 32.36 24.69 -14.19
N LYS A 209 33.63 24.42 -13.85
CA LYS A 209 34.75 24.36 -14.82
C LYS A 209 34.85 23.03 -15.55
N ILE A 210 34.29 21.97 -14.98
CA ILE A 210 34.32 20.61 -15.54
C ILE A 210 32.95 20.14 -16.01
N CYS A 211 32.01 21.07 -16.25
CA CYS A 211 30.61 20.76 -16.55
C CYS A 211 30.43 19.77 -17.71
N ASP A 212 31.25 19.88 -18.75
CA ASP A 212 31.15 19.04 -19.95
C ASP A 212 31.55 17.58 -19.70
N ASP A 213 32.27 17.31 -18.60
CA ASP A 213 32.75 15.99 -18.19
C ASP A 213 31.87 15.37 -17.08
N LEU A 214 30.79 16.04 -16.63
CA LEU A 214 29.95 15.50 -15.56
C LEU A 214 28.91 14.50 -16.08
N VAL A 215 28.70 13.45 -15.28
CA VAL A 215 27.66 12.43 -15.47
C VAL A 215 26.92 12.26 -14.14
N ALA A 216 25.59 12.23 -14.19
CA ALA A 216 24.76 11.83 -13.06
C ALA A 216 24.15 10.44 -13.31
N THR A 217 24.12 9.60 -12.29
CA THR A 217 23.47 8.28 -12.34
C THR A 217 22.46 8.14 -11.22
N LEU A 218 21.30 7.57 -11.53
CA LEU A 218 20.26 7.20 -10.59
C LEU A 218 20.28 5.67 -10.44
N SER A 219 20.33 5.18 -9.21
CA SER A 219 20.34 3.76 -8.90
C SER A 219 19.47 3.48 -7.67
N TRP A 220 18.71 2.39 -7.69
CA TRP A 220 18.09 1.82 -6.50
C TRP A 220 19.17 1.35 -5.53
N HIS A 221 18.96 1.62 -4.25
CA HIS A 221 19.80 1.19 -3.15
C HIS A 221 18.96 0.34 -2.19
N SER A 222 19.30 -0.95 -2.05
CA SER A 222 18.69 -1.80 -1.03
C SER A 222 19.18 -1.41 0.35
N THR A 223 18.26 -1.22 1.29
CA THR A 223 18.55 -0.97 2.71
C THR A 223 18.91 -2.25 3.48
N PHE A 224 18.69 -3.43 2.89
CA PHE A 224 18.98 -4.73 3.49
C PHE A 224 20.16 -5.45 2.78
N PRO A 225 21.21 -5.86 3.52
CA PRO A 225 22.36 -6.56 2.94
C PRO A 225 22.05 -8.05 2.77
N THR A 226 22.05 -8.56 1.53
CA THR A 226 21.93 -10.00 1.28
C THR A 226 23.23 -10.77 1.51
N THR A 227 24.40 -10.13 1.32
CA THR A 227 25.73 -10.78 1.44
C THR A 227 26.88 -9.78 1.64
N ASN A 228 26.88 -8.98 2.71
CA ASN A 228 27.92 -7.97 3.04
C ASN A 228 28.22 -6.86 1.99
N GLU A 229 27.53 -6.84 0.86
CA GLU A 229 27.56 -5.75 -0.12
C GLU A 229 26.13 -5.23 -0.33
N TYR A 230 25.96 -3.92 -0.23
CA TYR A 230 24.70 -3.27 -0.60
C TYR A 230 24.55 -3.35 -2.12
N THR A 231 23.51 -4.04 -2.60
CA THR A 231 23.23 -4.14 -4.03
C THR A 231 22.68 -2.82 -4.54
N LYS A 232 23.46 -2.14 -5.38
CA LYS A 232 22.98 -1.00 -6.17
C LYS A 232 22.47 -1.51 -7.50
N VAL A 233 21.26 -1.10 -7.89
CA VAL A 233 20.69 -1.43 -9.20
C VAL A 233 20.47 -0.17 -10.00
N PHE A 234 21.20 -0.03 -11.11
CA PHE A 234 21.15 1.17 -11.93
C PHE A 234 19.80 1.34 -12.65
N ILE A 235 19.31 2.57 -12.65
CA ILE A 235 18.05 2.97 -13.30
C ILE A 235 18.35 3.68 -14.61
N CYS A 236 19.08 4.81 -14.54
CA CYS A 236 19.44 5.62 -15.70
C CYS A 236 20.62 6.55 -15.42
N LYS A 237 21.16 7.14 -16.49
CA LYS A 237 22.23 8.16 -16.42
C LYS A 237 21.84 9.41 -17.19
N PHE A 238 22.42 10.53 -16.81
CA PHE A 238 22.27 11.83 -17.45
C PHE A 238 23.65 12.44 -17.72
N THR A 239 23.85 12.94 -18.92
CA THR A 239 25.15 13.42 -19.42
C THR A 239 25.04 14.87 -19.92
N VAL A 240 26.20 15.47 -20.20
CA VAL A 240 26.31 16.76 -20.91
C VAL A 240 25.65 17.90 -20.14
N PHE A 241 26.28 18.28 -19.02
CA PHE A 241 25.84 19.43 -18.23
C PHE A 241 26.39 20.72 -18.82
N VAL A 242 25.52 21.70 -19.00
CA VAL A 242 25.90 23.00 -19.56
C VAL A 242 25.78 24.07 -18.49
N LYS A 243 26.86 24.82 -18.26
CA LYS A 243 26.82 26.02 -17.43
C LYS A 243 25.95 27.09 -18.10
N LYS A 244 24.83 27.45 -17.47
CA LYS A 244 23.96 28.55 -17.91
C LYS A 244 23.38 29.33 -16.74
N ILE A 245 23.01 30.59 -17.00
CA ILE A 245 22.17 31.37 -16.08
C ILE A 245 20.80 30.70 -16.00
N ILE A 246 20.20 30.62 -14.80
CA ILE A 246 18.95 29.87 -14.57
C ILE A 246 17.79 30.38 -15.45
N ALA A 247 17.67 31.69 -15.66
CA ALA A 247 16.64 32.28 -16.52
C ALA A 247 16.84 32.00 -18.03
N GLU A 248 18.05 31.62 -18.45
CA GLU A 248 18.44 31.45 -19.87
C GLU A 248 18.44 29.98 -20.32
N GLN A 249 17.88 29.10 -19.49
CA GLN A 249 17.78 27.68 -19.78
C GLN A 249 16.81 27.40 -20.93
N ASN A 250 17.04 26.31 -21.66
CA ASN A 250 16.04 25.82 -22.62
C ASN A 250 14.90 25.19 -21.81
N PRO A 251 13.64 25.64 -21.98
CA PRO A 251 12.52 25.09 -21.23
C PRO A 251 12.15 23.67 -21.71
N ASN A 252 12.61 23.20 -22.88
CA ASN A 252 12.28 21.85 -23.33
C ASN A 252 13.28 20.83 -22.78
N TYR A 253 12.77 19.73 -22.24
CA TYR A 253 13.58 18.57 -21.93
C TYR A 253 14.11 17.93 -23.21
N LYS A 254 15.24 17.24 -23.11
CA LYS A 254 15.85 16.49 -24.23
C LYS A 254 15.82 14.99 -23.96
N TRP A 255 15.67 14.21 -25.02
CA TRP A 255 15.87 12.77 -24.95
C TRP A 255 17.34 12.47 -24.67
N GLU A 256 17.62 11.89 -23.50
CA GLU A 256 18.99 11.62 -23.09
C GLU A 256 19.69 10.66 -24.06
N ASN A 257 19.00 9.59 -24.48
CA ASN A 257 19.57 8.57 -25.35
C ASN A 257 19.77 9.01 -26.81
N LEU A 258 19.27 10.18 -27.22
CA LEU A 258 19.56 10.75 -28.53
C LEU A 258 20.81 11.64 -28.53
N LYS A 259 21.38 11.94 -27.36
CA LYS A 259 22.64 12.68 -27.25
C LYS A 259 23.79 11.84 -27.79
N ASP A 260 24.52 12.38 -28.76
CA ASP A 260 25.65 11.70 -29.38
C ASP A 260 26.88 12.64 -29.40
N PRO A 261 27.91 12.33 -28.58
CA PRO A 261 29.17 13.08 -28.58
C PRO A 261 29.86 13.14 -29.93
N SER A 262 29.70 12.11 -30.79
CA SER A 262 30.31 12.08 -32.11
C SER A 262 29.69 13.10 -33.07
N LEU A 263 28.43 13.46 -32.86
CA LEU A 263 27.70 14.47 -33.64
C LEU A 263 27.76 15.85 -32.99
N ASN A 264 28.21 15.96 -31.74
CA ASN A 264 28.12 17.18 -30.93
C ASN A 264 26.72 17.81 -30.98
N ASN A 265 25.69 16.97 -30.94
CA ASN A 265 24.30 17.34 -31.21
C ASN A 265 23.59 17.99 -30.00
N PHE A 266 24.28 18.12 -28.88
CA PHE A 266 23.68 18.49 -27.59
C PHE A 266 23.03 19.87 -27.57
N LYS A 267 23.43 20.77 -28.48
CA LYS A 267 22.84 22.11 -28.63
C LYS A 267 21.63 22.14 -29.57
N SER A 268 21.42 21.07 -30.34
CA SER A 268 20.34 20.98 -31.31
C SER A 268 18.97 20.98 -30.61
N MET A 269 18.02 21.68 -31.21
CA MET A 269 16.59 21.56 -30.85
C MET A 269 15.99 20.24 -31.34
N GLY A 270 16.70 19.51 -32.21
CA GLY A 270 16.30 18.21 -32.75
C GLY A 270 16.18 17.11 -31.70
N LEU A 271 16.75 17.34 -30.51
CA LEU A 271 16.68 16.42 -29.37
C LEU A 271 15.56 16.77 -28.39
N ASN A 272 14.92 17.93 -28.54
CA ASN A 272 13.92 18.41 -27.59
C ASN A 272 12.70 17.49 -27.64
N SER A 273 12.33 16.92 -26.50
CA SER A 273 11.03 16.30 -26.32
C SER A 273 9.94 17.38 -26.23
N ASN A 274 8.69 16.93 -26.24
CA ASN A 274 7.54 17.81 -26.08
C ASN A 274 7.28 18.22 -24.61
N ILE A 275 8.06 17.69 -23.67
CA ILE A 275 7.95 17.97 -22.24
C ILE A 275 8.71 19.26 -21.90
N LYS A 276 8.08 20.14 -21.13
CA LYS A 276 8.63 21.45 -20.76
C LYS A 276 8.82 21.59 -19.25
N VAL A 277 9.87 22.31 -18.88
CA VAL A 277 10.17 22.84 -17.54
C VAL A 277 9.49 24.21 -17.42
N ASP A 278 8.76 24.44 -16.33
CA ASP A 278 8.36 25.79 -15.95
C ASP A 278 9.51 26.51 -15.24
N LEU A 279 10.21 27.36 -15.98
CA LEU A 279 11.34 28.13 -15.45
C LEU A 279 10.92 29.17 -14.39
N PHE A 280 9.65 29.57 -14.34
CA PHE A 280 9.14 30.54 -13.36
C PHE A 280 8.73 29.90 -12.04
N GLN A 281 8.43 28.60 -12.05
CA GLN A 281 8.02 27.82 -10.88
C GLN A 281 9.03 26.73 -10.49
N LEU A 282 10.26 26.83 -11.00
CA LEU A 282 11.31 25.82 -10.82
C LEU A 282 11.57 25.42 -9.36
N PHE A 283 11.35 26.34 -8.41
CA PHE A 283 11.57 26.14 -6.97
C PHE A 283 10.27 26.10 -6.16
N ASN A 284 9.13 25.94 -6.82
CA ASN A 284 7.83 25.77 -6.18
C ASN A 284 7.48 24.27 -6.10
N ASP A 285 6.71 23.90 -5.08
CA ASP A 285 6.14 22.56 -4.91
C ASP A 285 7.17 21.42 -4.98
N LEU A 286 8.39 21.70 -4.47
CA LEU A 286 9.49 20.73 -4.40
C LEU A 286 9.45 19.94 -3.09
N LEU A 287 9.48 18.62 -3.18
CA LEU A 287 9.75 17.73 -2.06
C LEU A 287 11.24 17.82 -1.71
N CYS A 288 11.54 18.34 -0.53
CA CYS A 288 12.89 18.69 -0.10
C CYS A 288 13.51 17.59 0.78
N THR A 289 14.81 17.36 0.65
CA THR A 289 15.58 16.54 1.62
C THR A 289 15.39 17.09 3.05
N GLU A 290 15.10 16.21 4.02
CA GLU A 290 14.78 16.66 5.39
C GLU A 290 15.90 17.49 6.03
N ASN A 291 15.54 18.45 6.87
CA ASN A 291 16.49 19.20 7.71
C ASN A 291 17.58 19.95 6.92
N VAL A 292 17.34 20.18 5.62
CA VAL A 292 18.22 20.92 4.73
C VAL A 292 17.60 22.27 4.39
N ASN A 293 18.33 23.35 4.68
CA ASN A 293 18.02 24.64 4.09
C ASN A 293 18.65 24.72 2.70
N PHE A 294 17.81 24.70 1.67
CA PHE A 294 18.21 24.84 0.28
C PHE A 294 18.49 26.29 -0.12
N ASN A 295 18.19 27.27 0.75
CA ASN A 295 18.43 28.68 0.52
C ASN A 295 17.74 29.20 -0.75
N PHE A 296 16.54 28.72 -1.08
CA PHE A 296 15.81 29.13 -2.30
C PHE A 296 15.65 30.65 -2.43
N GLU A 297 15.46 31.36 -1.32
CA GLU A 297 15.33 32.82 -1.29
C GLU A 297 16.60 33.56 -1.71
N ASP A 298 17.77 32.92 -1.55
CA ASP A 298 19.07 33.48 -1.91
C ASP A 298 19.42 33.26 -3.39
N ILE A 299 18.67 32.42 -4.10
CA ILE A 299 18.91 32.08 -5.50
C ILE A 299 18.41 33.22 -6.40
N ASN A 300 19.33 33.87 -7.10
CA ASN A 300 18.99 34.87 -8.10
C ASN A 300 18.88 34.21 -9.48
N VAL A 301 17.66 33.87 -9.89
CA VAL A 301 17.36 33.20 -11.17
C VAL A 301 17.97 33.92 -12.39
N ARG A 302 18.19 35.24 -12.32
CA ARG A 302 18.74 36.04 -13.44
C ARG A 302 20.26 36.14 -13.45
N ASN A 303 20.94 35.81 -12.36
CA ASN A 303 22.38 36.02 -12.23
C ASN A 303 23.14 34.74 -11.84
N ASP A 304 22.50 33.83 -11.12
CA ASP A 304 23.13 32.61 -10.64
C ASP A 304 23.24 31.58 -11.77
N TYR A 305 24.38 30.90 -11.81
CA TYR A 305 24.62 29.81 -12.74
C TYR A 305 24.09 28.49 -12.16
N ALA A 306 23.53 27.66 -13.04
CA ALA A 306 23.23 26.26 -12.79
C ALA A 306 23.99 25.37 -13.79
N LEU A 307 24.20 24.12 -13.40
CA LEU A 307 24.62 23.07 -14.32
C LEU A 307 23.37 22.41 -14.89
N VAL A 308 23.05 22.76 -16.12
CA VAL A 308 21.79 22.44 -16.76
C VAL A 308 21.91 21.16 -17.55
N CYS A 309 21.04 20.19 -17.25
CA CYS A 309 20.91 18.96 -18.00
C CYS A 309 19.62 18.96 -18.82
N ASN A 310 18.49 19.25 -18.18
CA ASN A 310 17.12 19.20 -18.72
C ASN A 310 16.94 18.01 -19.66
N SER A 311 17.14 16.80 -19.15
CA SER A 311 17.01 15.57 -19.94
C SER A 311 16.07 14.56 -19.29
N ILE A 312 15.51 13.66 -20.11
CA ILE A 312 14.49 12.69 -19.71
C ILE A 312 14.83 11.26 -20.13
N HIS A 313 14.33 10.32 -19.33
CA HIS A 313 14.13 8.92 -19.66
C HIS A 313 12.66 8.56 -19.51
N ARG A 314 12.17 7.66 -20.37
CA ARG A 314 10.82 7.10 -20.32
C ARG A 314 10.92 5.58 -20.23
N PHE A 315 10.18 4.99 -19.30
CA PHE A 315 10.09 3.56 -19.04
C PHE A 315 8.64 3.13 -19.17
N VAL A 316 8.39 2.03 -19.88
CA VAL A 316 7.05 1.47 -20.07
C VAL A 316 6.88 0.33 -19.08
N LEU A 317 5.83 0.35 -18.27
CA LEU A 317 5.60 -0.66 -17.25
C LEU A 317 4.54 -1.64 -17.76
N THR A 318 4.87 -2.94 -17.76
CA THR A 318 3.89 -4.02 -17.86
C THR A 318 3.16 -4.17 -16.53
N ASP A 319 2.07 -4.94 -16.52
CA ASP A 319 1.37 -5.29 -15.28
C ASP A 319 2.30 -5.94 -14.25
N SER A 320 3.19 -6.84 -14.67
CA SER A 320 4.19 -7.45 -13.79
C SER A 320 5.14 -6.41 -13.17
N ILE A 321 5.68 -5.49 -13.97
CA ILE A 321 6.63 -4.46 -13.53
C ILE A 321 5.93 -3.43 -12.64
N HIS A 322 4.71 -3.03 -12.96
CA HIS A 322 3.89 -2.12 -12.15
C HIS A 322 3.67 -2.71 -10.76
N LYS A 323 3.22 -3.97 -10.68
CA LYS A 323 2.96 -4.65 -9.41
C LYS A 323 4.22 -4.77 -8.57
N ALA A 324 5.34 -5.13 -9.20
CA ALA A 324 6.62 -5.24 -8.52
C ALA A 324 7.15 -3.88 -8.03
N LEU A 325 7.00 -2.82 -8.82
CA LEU A 325 7.36 -1.46 -8.39
C LEU A 325 6.50 -1.02 -7.21
N GLU A 326 5.18 -1.24 -7.24
CA GLU A 326 4.29 -0.95 -6.11
C GLU A 326 4.74 -1.70 -4.83
N GLN A 327 5.04 -2.99 -4.96
CA GLN A 327 5.54 -3.79 -3.84
C GLN A 327 6.85 -3.23 -3.28
N HIS A 328 7.82 -2.93 -4.14
CA HIS A 328 9.10 -2.38 -3.72
C HIS A 328 8.94 -1.09 -2.91
N LEU A 329 8.04 -0.20 -3.36
CA LEU A 329 7.71 1.06 -2.66
C LEU A 329 7.02 0.85 -1.31
N VAL A 330 6.29 -0.26 -1.11
CA VAL A 330 5.60 -0.57 0.15
C VAL A 330 6.53 -1.25 1.16
N TYR A 331 7.42 -2.16 0.75
CA TYR A 331 8.16 -3.04 1.67
C TYR A 331 9.61 -2.61 1.96
N ASP A 332 10.36 -2.13 0.97
CA ASP A 332 11.83 -2.17 1.03
C ASP A 332 12.48 -0.89 1.56
N ARG A 333 11.67 0.11 2.00
CA ARG A 333 12.10 1.50 2.21
C ARG A 333 13.13 1.91 1.12
N PRO A 334 12.75 1.83 -0.16
CA PRO A 334 13.72 1.88 -1.23
C PRO A 334 14.25 3.30 -1.41
N ASP A 335 15.56 3.43 -1.50
CA ASP A 335 16.20 4.72 -1.74
C ASP A 335 16.74 4.79 -3.17
N ILE A 336 16.42 5.84 -3.91
CA ILE A 336 17.08 6.14 -5.19
C ILE A 336 18.28 7.03 -4.91
N THR A 337 19.48 6.46 -5.02
CA THR A 337 20.74 7.19 -4.92
C THR A 337 21.03 7.93 -6.21
N ILE A 338 21.34 9.23 -6.10
CA ILE A 338 21.89 10.06 -7.18
C ILE A 338 23.38 10.22 -6.96
N GLU A 339 24.20 9.86 -7.94
CA GLU A 339 25.65 10.03 -7.89
C GLU A 339 26.11 10.88 -9.08
N ILE A 340 26.99 11.84 -8.83
CA ILE A 340 27.61 12.66 -9.88
C ILE A 340 29.10 12.39 -9.86
N PHE A 341 29.66 12.09 -11.03
CA PHE A 341 31.09 11.85 -11.22
C PHE A 341 31.57 12.46 -12.55
N SER A 342 32.88 12.46 -12.74
CA SER A 342 33.52 12.83 -14.00
C SER A 342 33.55 11.63 -14.95
N GLU A 343 33.13 11.79 -16.21
CA GLU A 343 33.22 10.75 -17.25
C GLU A 343 34.67 10.28 -17.42
N SER A 344 35.63 11.20 -17.32
CA SER A 344 37.06 10.92 -17.34
C SER A 344 37.56 10.12 -16.11
N ASN A 345 36.79 10.06 -15.02
CA ASN A 345 37.13 9.33 -13.80
C ASN A 345 35.86 8.82 -13.07
N PRO A 346 35.21 7.75 -13.58
CA PRO A 346 33.90 7.31 -13.12
C PRO A 346 33.91 6.67 -11.73
N GLU A 347 35.06 6.20 -11.24
CA GLU A 347 35.18 5.61 -9.90
C GLU A 347 35.11 6.64 -8.77
N LYS A 348 35.34 7.93 -9.08
CA LYS A 348 35.34 9.00 -8.11
C LYS A 348 34.02 9.76 -8.13
N ILE A 349 33.15 9.42 -7.18
CA ILE A 349 31.91 10.17 -6.94
C ILE A 349 32.26 11.55 -6.36
N LEU A 350 31.80 12.61 -7.04
CA LEU A 350 32.00 14.01 -6.69
C LEU A 350 30.88 14.52 -5.78
N LEU A 351 29.63 14.13 -6.07
CA LEU A 351 28.46 14.46 -5.27
C LEU A 351 27.52 13.27 -5.20
N GLN A 352 26.80 13.15 -4.08
CA GLN A 352 25.82 12.10 -3.83
C GLN A 352 24.59 12.67 -3.11
N GLY A 353 23.41 12.16 -3.46
CA GLY A 353 22.12 12.46 -2.81
C GLY A 353 21.21 11.22 -2.83
N SER A 354 20.06 11.31 -2.15
CA SER A 354 19.06 10.23 -2.09
C SER A 354 17.64 10.78 -2.27
N ILE A 355 16.76 9.98 -2.89
CA ILE A 355 15.31 10.21 -3.03
C ILE A 355 14.58 9.02 -2.43
N ASP A 356 13.60 9.27 -1.56
CA ASP A 356 12.59 8.28 -1.17
C ASP A 356 11.38 8.40 -2.13
N PRO A 357 11.15 7.40 -3.00
CA PRO A 357 10.02 7.39 -3.91
C PRO A 357 8.73 6.86 -3.27
N SER A 358 8.70 6.52 -1.97
CA SER A 358 7.51 6.00 -1.27
C SER A 358 6.30 6.93 -1.34
N ILE A 359 6.49 8.23 -1.61
CA ILE A 359 5.42 9.20 -1.89
C ILE A 359 4.43 8.69 -2.97
N PHE A 360 4.88 7.90 -3.95
CA PHE A 360 3.99 7.35 -4.97
C PHE A 360 2.98 6.33 -4.43
N VAL A 361 3.17 5.79 -3.21
CA VAL A 361 2.19 4.92 -2.52
C VAL A 361 0.96 5.70 -2.05
N TYR A 362 1.04 7.04 -1.97
CA TYR A 362 -0.17 7.82 -1.76
C TYR A 362 -1.14 7.64 -2.93
N PRO A 363 -2.43 7.36 -2.65
CA PRO A 363 -3.41 7.30 -3.71
C PRO A 363 -3.43 8.63 -4.47
N LYS A 364 -3.64 8.55 -5.80
CA LYS A 364 -3.73 9.70 -6.72
C LYS A 364 -2.43 10.47 -6.98
N VAL A 365 -1.32 10.12 -6.34
CA VAL A 365 -0.02 10.74 -6.66
C VAL A 365 0.51 10.16 -7.97
N THR A 366 0.63 11.03 -8.97
CA THR A 366 1.18 10.70 -10.29
C THR A 366 2.48 11.43 -10.58
N ASN A 367 2.78 12.56 -9.94
CA ASN A 367 4.01 13.30 -10.20
C ASN A 367 4.61 13.89 -8.92
N CYS A 368 5.95 13.97 -8.90
CA CYS A 368 6.71 14.55 -7.80
C CYS A 368 7.97 15.23 -8.36
N SER A 369 8.27 16.42 -7.83
CA SER A 369 9.51 17.14 -8.11
C SER A 369 10.34 17.20 -6.84
N PHE A 370 11.57 16.69 -6.86
CA PHE A 370 12.41 16.53 -5.69
C PHE A 370 13.57 17.52 -5.71
N ALA A 371 13.73 18.30 -4.64
CA ALA A 371 14.96 19.03 -4.33
C ALA A 371 15.87 18.15 -3.47
N VAL A 372 16.91 17.60 -4.09
CA VAL A 372 17.79 16.62 -3.46
C VAL A 372 19.10 17.27 -3.05
N GLN A 373 19.43 17.24 -1.76
CA GLN A 373 20.71 17.73 -1.29
C GLN A 373 21.85 16.87 -1.84
N MET A 374 22.84 17.52 -2.45
CA MET A 374 24.01 16.86 -3.03
C MET A 374 25.25 17.16 -2.18
N LYS A 375 25.86 16.12 -1.62
CA LYS A 375 27.06 16.21 -0.76
C LYS A 375 28.24 15.48 -1.38
N SER A 376 29.46 15.96 -1.15
CA SER A 376 30.65 15.16 -1.44
C SER A 376 30.63 13.89 -0.57
N PRO A 377 30.84 12.70 -1.15
CA PRO A 377 31.09 11.50 -0.35
C PRO A 377 32.29 11.77 0.57
N ALA A 378 32.17 11.47 1.86
CA ALA A 378 33.24 11.73 2.80
C ALA A 378 34.49 10.93 2.42
N LEU A 379 35.58 11.61 2.07
CA LEU A 379 36.91 11.00 2.07
C LEU A 379 37.17 10.46 3.48
N VAL A 380 37.55 9.19 3.58
CA VAL A 380 38.10 8.62 4.82
C VAL A 380 39.36 9.40 5.17
N PHE A 381 39.22 10.47 5.96
CA PHE A 381 40.34 11.21 6.51
C PHE A 381 40.93 10.37 7.63
N THR A 382 42.13 9.84 7.42
CA THR A 382 42.97 9.34 8.51
C THR A 382 43.25 10.49 9.47
N GLU A 383 42.99 10.31 10.76
CA GLU A 383 42.99 11.30 11.85
C GLU A 383 44.30 12.11 12.06
N LYS A 384 45.31 12.02 11.19
CA LYS A 384 46.60 12.69 11.37
C LYS A 384 46.76 14.04 10.66
N GLN A 385 45.76 14.53 9.93
CA GLN A 385 45.82 15.86 9.29
C GLN A 385 44.75 16.87 9.74
N ALA A 386 43.82 16.48 10.62
CA ALA A 386 42.77 17.38 11.14
C ALA A 386 43.27 18.52 12.05
N LEU A 387 44.56 18.57 12.42
CA LEU A 387 45.08 19.54 13.40
C LEU A 387 45.75 20.79 12.80
N LYS A 388 45.64 21.07 11.49
CA LYS A 388 46.30 22.27 10.90
C LYS A 388 45.46 23.21 10.02
N THR A 389 44.14 23.03 9.91
CA THR A 389 43.27 23.91 9.10
C THR A 389 42.08 24.52 9.85
N HIS A 390 42.17 24.69 11.18
CA HIS A 390 41.21 25.50 11.95
C HIS A 390 41.49 27.01 11.87
N LYS A 391 41.74 27.56 10.67
CA LYS A 391 41.76 29.01 10.42
C LYS A 391 41.23 29.37 9.03
N SER A 392 39.97 29.02 8.77
CA SER A 392 39.10 29.78 7.86
C SER A 392 37.65 29.37 8.13
N LYS A 393 36.98 30.08 9.05
CA LYS A 393 35.53 30.22 9.00
C LYS A 393 35.23 31.00 7.71
N GLU A 394 34.90 30.32 6.62
CA GLU A 394 34.28 30.98 5.48
C GLU A 394 32.78 31.11 5.73
N MET A 395 32.33 32.34 5.58
CA MET A 395 30.96 32.81 5.71
C MET A 395 30.27 32.56 4.36
N GLY A 396 29.17 31.79 4.31
CA GLY A 396 28.24 31.80 3.17
C GLY A 396 28.27 30.63 2.17
N GLN A 397 28.60 29.39 2.56
CA GLN A 397 28.50 28.25 1.64
C GLN A 397 27.02 27.83 1.43
N ARG A 398 26.51 28.00 0.21
CA ARG A 398 25.12 27.63 -0.18
C ARG A 398 25.02 26.11 -0.34
N THR A 399 23.87 25.54 -0.01
CA THR A 399 23.63 24.10 -0.18
C THR A 399 23.52 23.74 -1.67
N THR A 400 24.42 22.89 -2.18
CA THR A 400 24.30 22.29 -3.51
C THR A 400 23.15 21.30 -3.56
N PHE A 401 22.32 21.36 -4.60
CA PHE A 401 21.21 20.44 -4.76
C PHE A 401 20.87 20.16 -6.23
N ALA A 402 20.24 19.00 -6.47
CA ALA A 402 19.68 18.61 -7.75
C ALA A 402 18.16 18.75 -7.73
N ILE A 403 17.56 19.07 -8.89
CA ILE A 403 16.12 18.89 -9.11
C ILE A 403 15.90 17.68 -10.01
N VAL A 404 15.20 16.68 -9.50
CA VAL A 404 14.79 15.47 -10.22
C VAL A 404 13.28 15.38 -10.19
N ASN A 405 12.66 15.14 -11.34
CA ASN A 405 11.20 14.97 -11.40
C ASN A 405 10.87 13.55 -11.86
N MET A 406 9.90 12.94 -11.20
CA MET A 406 9.37 11.62 -11.54
C MET A 406 7.87 11.75 -11.81
N CYS A 407 7.40 11.14 -12.90
CA CYS A 407 5.98 11.11 -13.26
C CYS A 407 5.56 9.71 -13.69
N LEU A 408 4.45 9.24 -13.13
CA LEU A 408 3.68 8.10 -13.58
C LEU A 408 2.45 8.59 -14.36
N LYS A 409 2.01 7.83 -15.36
CA LYS A 409 0.81 8.17 -16.13
C LYS A 409 -0.47 7.96 -15.33
N VAL A 410 -0.46 6.94 -14.47
CA VAL A 410 -1.56 6.56 -13.56
C VAL A 410 -0.93 6.33 -12.18
N PRO A 411 -1.61 6.63 -11.04
CA PRO A 411 -1.02 6.37 -9.73
C PRO A 411 -0.60 4.90 -9.60
N ILE A 412 0.55 4.62 -8.95
CA ILE A 412 1.06 3.24 -8.86
C ILE A 412 0.14 2.32 -8.05
N THR A 413 -0.75 2.90 -7.24
CA THR A 413 -1.73 2.20 -6.39
C THR A 413 -3.05 1.87 -7.07
N GLU A 414 -3.25 2.32 -8.32
CA GLU A 414 -4.38 1.90 -9.15
C GLU A 414 -4.13 0.50 -9.73
N PRO A 415 -5.20 -0.25 -10.05
CA PRO A 415 -5.07 -1.54 -10.73
C PRO A 415 -4.25 -1.40 -12.02
N ALA A 416 -3.47 -2.43 -12.32
CA ALA A 416 -2.61 -2.47 -13.49
C ALA A 416 -3.40 -2.73 -14.79
N ASP A 417 -4.43 -1.92 -15.05
CA ASP A 417 -5.33 -2.01 -16.20
C ASP A 417 -4.66 -1.54 -17.49
N ASP A 418 -5.21 -1.91 -18.65
CA ASP A 418 -4.57 -1.63 -19.94
C ASP A 418 -4.57 -0.13 -20.23
N LEU A 419 -3.39 0.47 -20.27
CA LEU A 419 -3.18 1.87 -20.59
C LEU A 419 -3.80 2.22 -21.95
N ALA A 420 -3.82 1.27 -22.90
CA ALA A 420 -4.42 1.47 -24.22
C ALA A 420 -5.96 1.56 -24.18
N GLU A 421 -6.60 0.95 -23.19
CA GLU A 421 -8.06 1.02 -22.98
C GLU A 421 -8.44 2.25 -22.14
N LEU A 422 -7.66 2.56 -21.09
CA LEU A 422 -7.81 3.75 -20.24
C LEU A 422 -7.63 5.08 -21.00
N LEU A 423 -6.76 5.10 -22.01
CA LEU A 423 -6.44 6.31 -22.76
C LEU A 423 -7.36 6.62 -23.93
N ASN A 424 -8.32 5.73 -24.25
CA ASN A 424 -9.35 5.86 -25.29
C ASN A 424 -9.02 6.98 -26.31
N VAL A 425 -7.98 6.74 -27.13
CA VAL A 425 -7.39 7.76 -28.01
C VAL A 425 -8.35 8.05 -29.16
N SER A 426 -9.35 8.88 -28.88
CA SER A 426 -10.18 9.58 -29.84
C SER A 426 -9.81 11.06 -29.82
N SER A 427 -8.57 11.42 -30.13
CA SER A 427 -8.24 12.77 -30.61
C SER A 427 -6.82 12.82 -31.17
N THR A 428 -6.66 13.74 -32.10
CA THR A 428 -5.59 14.01 -33.06
C THR A 428 -4.19 14.32 -32.50
N ASP A 429 -3.89 14.01 -31.24
CA ASP A 429 -2.59 14.31 -30.64
C ASP A 429 -1.78 13.02 -30.41
N PRO A 430 -0.72 12.75 -31.20
CA PRO A 430 0.09 11.54 -31.07
C PRO A 430 0.92 11.50 -29.78
N ASP A 431 0.96 12.60 -29.01
CA ASP A 431 1.73 12.67 -27.77
C ASP A 431 0.88 12.32 -26.54
N ILE A 432 0.81 11.01 -26.28
CA ILE A 432 0.09 10.41 -25.15
C ILE A 432 0.56 10.95 -23.78
N PHE A 433 1.71 11.64 -23.72
CA PHE A 433 2.39 12.04 -22.48
C PHE A 433 2.43 13.57 -22.24
N ALA A 434 1.76 14.35 -23.09
CA ALA A 434 1.62 15.81 -22.97
C ALA A 434 0.75 16.20 -21.75
N GLY A 435 1.32 16.14 -20.54
CA GLY A 435 0.62 16.50 -19.31
C GLY A 435 1.32 16.12 -17.99
N CYS A 436 2.39 15.31 -18.04
CA CYS A 436 3.00 14.69 -16.85
C CYS A 436 3.66 15.65 -15.83
N LEU A 437 3.99 16.91 -16.18
CA LEU A 437 4.85 17.80 -15.38
C LEU A 437 4.33 19.24 -15.22
N LYS A 438 3.03 19.45 -14.96
CA LYS A 438 2.49 20.77 -14.56
C LYS A 438 2.23 20.80 -13.05
N THR A 439 2.84 21.75 -12.33
CA THR A 439 2.71 21.94 -10.87
C THR A 439 1.53 22.86 -10.50
N TRP A 440 0.93 22.63 -9.33
CA TRP A 440 -0.26 23.29 -8.75
C TRP A 440 0.17 24.08 -7.50
N MET A 441 -0.26 25.35 -7.30
CA MET A 441 0.22 26.30 -6.24
C MET A 441 -0.66 26.30 -4.96
N PRO A 442 -0.14 26.41 -3.70
CA PRO A 442 -0.11 27.69 -2.91
C PRO A 442 0.97 27.85 -1.75
N GLU A 443 0.89 28.96 -0.97
CA GLU A 443 1.91 29.77 -0.21
C GLU A 443 2.58 29.25 1.12
N LYS A 444 3.77 29.84 1.48
CA LYS A 444 4.75 29.49 2.56
C LYS A 444 4.70 30.30 3.88
N ARG A 445 5.24 29.73 4.99
CA ARG A 445 6.27 30.34 5.89
C ARG A 445 6.98 29.35 6.89
N PRO A 446 8.25 29.58 7.37
CA PRO A 446 9.14 28.55 7.96
C PRO A 446 9.62 28.73 9.46
N PRO A 447 10.36 27.75 10.08
CA PRO A 447 10.90 27.76 11.48
C PRO A 447 12.46 27.67 11.65
N LYS A 448 13.04 27.66 12.90
CA LYS A 448 14.51 27.60 13.23
C LYS A 448 14.98 26.93 14.57
N LEU A 449 16.07 26.13 14.45
CA LEU A 449 17.35 25.97 15.23
C LEU A 449 17.47 25.37 16.66
N GLY A 450 16.42 25.09 17.43
CA GLY A 450 16.60 24.53 18.80
C GLY A 450 17.01 23.05 18.90
N GLU A 451 16.67 22.23 17.90
CA GLU A 451 16.51 20.76 18.02
C GLU A 451 17.77 19.97 18.39
N LYS A 452 18.94 20.42 17.98
CA LYS A 452 20.18 19.63 18.05
C LYS A 452 20.71 19.36 19.47
N ILE A 453 20.41 20.22 20.44
CA ILE A 453 20.91 20.06 21.82
C ILE A 453 19.99 19.11 22.62
N CYS A 454 18.74 18.96 22.19
CA CYS A 454 17.77 18.12 22.89
C CYS A 454 18.04 16.62 22.65
N GLU A 455 18.31 16.23 21.41
CA GLU A 455 18.54 14.84 21.01
C GLU A 455 19.70 14.17 21.78
N GLU A 456 20.80 14.88 22.00
CA GLU A 456 21.97 14.34 22.71
C GLU A 456 21.69 13.98 24.17
N ASN A 457 20.76 14.70 24.82
CA ASN A 457 20.38 14.41 26.20
C ASN A 457 19.46 13.20 26.29
N TYR A 458 18.51 13.04 25.36
CA TYR A 458 17.62 11.87 25.30
C TYR A 458 18.40 10.58 25.04
N HIS A 459 19.42 10.62 24.18
CA HIS A 459 20.28 9.46 23.93
C HIS A 459 21.05 8.99 25.17
N LYS A 460 21.41 9.89 26.10
CA LYS A 460 22.04 9.50 27.38
C LYS A 460 21.08 8.78 28.33
N PHE A 461 19.79 9.12 28.29
CA PHE A 461 18.76 8.47 29.11
C PHE A 461 18.54 7.02 28.67
N ASP A 462 18.37 6.78 27.38
CA ASP A 462 18.08 5.45 26.82
C ASP A 462 19.22 4.45 27.12
N ASN A 463 20.49 4.88 27.02
CA ASN A 463 21.64 4.04 27.34
C ASN A 463 21.67 3.60 28.81
N ASN A 464 21.22 4.45 29.74
CA ASN A 464 21.15 4.11 31.16
C ASN A 464 20.07 3.05 31.45
N ILE A 465 18.94 3.09 30.73
CA ILE A 465 17.87 2.08 30.84
C ILE A 465 18.34 0.73 30.27
N LEU A 466 18.99 0.72 29.12
CA LEU A 466 19.55 -0.50 28.52
C LEU A 466 20.56 -1.19 29.43
N GLN A 467 21.38 -0.41 30.14
CA GLN A 467 22.35 -0.94 31.08
C GLN A 467 21.68 -1.59 32.30
N LEU A 468 20.54 -1.07 32.76
CA LEU A 468 19.71 -1.71 33.80
C LEU A 468 19.09 -3.03 33.32
N ILE A 469 18.60 -3.08 32.09
CA ILE A 469 18.02 -4.31 31.49
C ILE A 469 19.08 -5.41 31.38
N HIS A 470 20.28 -5.06 30.91
CA HIS A 470 21.40 -6.00 30.81
C HIS A 470 21.86 -6.53 32.19
N ASP A 471 21.88 -5.67 33.22
CA ASP A 471 22.21 -6.10 34.57
C ASP A 471 21.15 -7.06 35.16
N LEU A 472 19.87 -6.90 34.79
CA LEU A 472 18.76 -7.75 35.22
C LEU A 472 18.73 -9.13 34.53
N SER A 473 19.23 -9.23 33.30
CA SER A 473 19.22 -10.47 32.51
C SER A 473 20.32 -11.47 32.91
N GLN A 474 21.42 -11.00 33.52
CA GLN A 474 22.59 -11.84 33.82
C GLN A 474 22.49 -12.61 35.15
N ASP A 475 21.73 -12.13 36.15
CA ASP A 475 21.46 -12.88 37.39
C ASP A 475 20.11 -12.49 38.04
N PRO A 476 18.99 -13.08 37.59
CA PRO A 476 17.65 -12.80 38.13
C PRO A 476 17.50 -13.12 39.62
N ALA A 477 18.33 -14.04 40.16
CA ALA A 477 18.28 -14.49 41.55
C ALA A 477 19.13 -13.62 42.49
N ALA A 478 20.18 -12.94 42.00
CA ALA A 478 20.95 -11.97 42.78
C ALA A 478 20.20 -10.67 43.05
N VAL A 479 19.27 -10.24 42.19
CA VAL A 479 18.47 -9.02 42.37
C VAL A 479 17.61 -9.06 43.65
N LEU A 480 17.15 -10.25 44.03
CA LEU A 480 16.43 -10.47 45.30
C LEU A 480 17.35 -10.52 46.53
N LYS A 481 18.67 -10.63 46.35
CA LYS A 481 19.69 -10.69 47.42
C LYS A 481 20.57 -9.45 47.55
N TYR A 482 20.62 -8.56 46.56
CA TYR A 482 21.49 -7.38 46.58
C TYR A 482 21.03 -6.31 47.57
N ASP A 483 22.01 -5.73 48.28
CA ASP A 483 21.85 -4.65 49.25
C ASP A 483 21.18 -3.43 48.57
N LYS A 484 19.98 -3.04 49.05
CA LYS A 484 19.11 -1.97 48.51
C LYS A 484 19.86 -0.69 48.12
N LYS A 485 21.01 -0.42 48.72
CA LYS A 485 21.86 0.75 48.46
C LYS A 485 22.37 0.85 47.02
N CYS A 486 22.79 -0.24 46.37
CA CYS A 486 23.42 -0.16 45.03
C CYS A 486 22.40 0.18 43.93
N PHE A 487 21.23 -0.46 43.95
CA PHE A 487 20.14 -0.22 43.00
C PHE A 487 19.49 1.17 43.18
N CYS A 488 19.31 1.62 44.44
CA CYS A 488 18.81 2.97 44.72
C CYS A 488 19.73 4.09 44.23
N THR A 489 21.06 3.87 44.20
CA THR A 489 22.02 4.89 43.71
C THR A 489 21.93 5.03 42.18
N LYS A 490 21.69 3.93 41.45
CA LYS A 490 21.47 3.94 39.99
C LYS A 490 20.15 4.62 39.61
N ILE A 491 19.09 4.44 40.40
CA ILE A 491 17.81 5.14 40.21
C ILE A 491 17.93 6.64 40.52
N GLN A 492 18.71 7.02 41.54
CA GLN A 492 18.95 8.44 41.83
C GLN A 492 19.67 9.17 40.68
N ASN A 493 20.66 8.53 40.04
CA ASN A 493 21.35 9.11 38.88
C ASN A 493 20.42 9.34 37.66
N LEU A 494 19.38 8.51 37.47
CA LEU A 494 18.34 8.71 36.47
C LEU A 494 17.43 9.90 36.82
N GLY A 495 17.10 10.05 38.11
CA GLY A 495 16.31 11.18 38.61
C GLY A 495 16.94 12.54 38.32
N ASP A 496 18.27 12.66 38.45
CA ASP A 496 19.01 13.92 38.23
C ASP A 496 19.07 14.33 36.75
N GLN A 497 18.89 13.40 35.80
CA GLN A 497 18.93 13.67 34.35
C GLN A 497 17.61 14.17 33.78
N ILE A 498 16.48 13.85 34.41
CA ILE A 498 15.14 14.21 33.92
C ILE A 498 14.97 15.74 33.82
N LEU A 499 15.48 16.49 34.80
CA LEU A 499 15.46 17.96 34.81
C LEU A 499 16.20 18.60 33.64
N GLN A 500 17.27 17.97 33.13
CA GLN A 500 17.99 18.45 31.95
C GLN A 500 17.21 18.22 30.66
N LEU A 501 16.47 17.11 30.56
CA LEU A 501 15.63 16.77 29.40
C LEU A 501 14.43 17.72 29.27
N ILE A 502 13.75 17.97 30.39
CA ILE A 502 12.69 18.98 30.47
C ILE A 502 13.21 20.35 30.05
N GLY A 503 14.39 20.74 30.54
CA GLY A 503 15.01 22.01 30.17
C GLY A 503 15.34 22.11 28.67
N CYS A 504 15.65 21.00 28.00
CA CYS A 504 15.87 20.99 26.55
C CYS A 504 14.55 21.17 25.79
N ASP A 505 13.51 20.45 26.19
CA ASP A 505 12.21 20.57 25.52
C ASP A 505 11.55 21.91 25.72
N PHE A 506 11.69 22.48 26.91
CA PHE A 506 11.24 23.83 27.17
C PHE A 506 11.90 24.86 26.25
N ASN A 507 13.19 24.73 25.96
CA ASN A 507 13.91 25.72 25.15
C ASN A 507 13.77 25.52 23.63
N VAL A 508 13.18 24.40 23.17
CA VAL A 508 13.32 23.91 21.79
C VAL A 508 12.02 23.41 21.19
N ARG A 509 11.39 22.40 21.81
CA ARG A 509 10.18 21.75 21.29
C ARG A 509 8.90 22.44 21.78
N TYR A 510 8.90 22.96 23.01
CA TYR A 510 7.75 23.55 23.67
C TYR A 510 8.13 24.70 24.63
N PRO A 511 8.43 25.91 24.14
CA PRO A 511 8.59 27.08 24.99
C PRO A 511 7.28 27.38 25.71
N THR A 512 7.33 27.55 27.03
CA THR A 512 6.12 27.85 27.82
C THR A 512 6.27 29.14 28.63
N GLU A 513 5.19 29.91 28.73
CA GLU A 513 5.20 31.21 29.41
C GLU A 513 4.42 31.18 30.73
N THR A 514 3.54 30.19 30.89
CA THR A 514 2.69 30.02 32.07
C THR A 514 2.97 28.75 32.85
N ARG A 515 2.56 28.74 34.12
CA ARG A 515 2.81 27.61 35.04
C ARG A 515 2.04 26.35 34.64
N GLU A 516 0.86 26.48 34.03
CA GLU A 516 0.08 25.34 33.52
C GLU A 516 0.73 24.70 32.30
N GLU A 517 1.18 25.50 31.33
CA GLU A 517 1.87 24.99 30.13
C GLU A 517 3.19 24.29 30.49
N PHE A 518 3.98 24.82 31.43
CA PHE A 518 5.17 24.14 31.93
C PHE A 518 4.84 22.78 32.59
N THR A 519 3.71 22.69 33.29
CA THR A 519 3.27 21.43 33.93
C THR A 519 2.81 20.40 32.89
N ASN A 520 2.18 20.84 31.81
CA ASN A 520 1.82 19.97 30.69
C ASN A 520 3.06 19.47 29.95
N LEU A 521 4.05 20.34 29.72
CA LEU A 521 5.34 19.94 29.15
C LEU A 521 6.03 18.86 29.99
N MET A 522 6.12 19.05 31.32
CA MET A 522 6.65 18.05 32.25
C MET A 522 5.96 16.69 32.11
N THR A 523 4.64 16.71 31.91
CA THR A 523 3.81 15.52 31.77
C THR A 523 4.04 14.82 30.43
N THR A 524 4.21 15.59 29.35
CA THR A 524 4.57 15.07 28.03
C THR A 524 5.94 14.40 28.04
N VAL A 525 6.95 15.07 28.60
CA VAL A 525 8.30 14.50 28.75
C VAL A 525 8.27 13.23 29.59
N TYR A 526 7.52 13.21 30.68
CA TYR A 526 7.35 12.00 31.50
C TYR A 526 6.74 10.83 30.71
N ARG A 527 5.65 11.06 29.94
CA ARG A 527 5.02 10.00 29.12
C ARG A 527 5.96 9.47 28.04
N GLU A 528 6.71 10.36 27.39
CA GLU A 528 7.68 10.00 26.37
C GLU A 528 8.80 9.13 26.96
N LEU A 529 9.35 9.48 28.13
CA LEU A 529 10.38 8.69 28.81
C LEU A 529 9.85 7.32 29.27
N VAL A 530 8.60 7.24 29.73
CA VAL A 530 7.95 5.97 30.10
C VAL A 530 7.78 5.07 28.87
N LYS A 531 7.27 5.61 27.76
CA LYS A 531 7.11 4.85 26.52
C LYS A 531 8.46 4.35 25.98
N ARG A 532 9.47 5.22 25.93
CA ARG A 532 10.83 4.82 25.52
C ARG A 532 11.40 3.70 26.38
N SER A 533 11.20 3.79 27.70
CA SER A 533 11.63 2.73 28.61
C SER A 533 10.89 1.41 28.35
N TYR A 534 9.59 1.47 28.08
CA TYR A 534 8.77 0.30 27.76
C TYR A 534 9.17 -0.35 26.43
N ASP A 535 9.35 0.45 25.38
CA ASP A 535 9.76 -0.02 24.04
C ASP A 535 11.15 -0.68 24.10
N LEU A 536 12.07 -0.09 24.88
CA LEU A 536 13.38 -0.69 25.13
C LEU A 536 13.28 -2.02 25.88
N VAL A 537 12.33 -2.19 26.81
CA VAL A 537 12.10 -3.49 27.47
C VAL A 537 11.48 -4.51 26.51
N GLN A 538 10.48 -4.11 25.71
CA GLN A 538 9.83 -4.98 24.73
C GLN A 538 10.79 -5.45 23.62
N LYS A 539 11.73 -4.61 23.20
CA LYS A 539 12.74 -4.99 22.20
C LYS A 539 13.59 -6.20 22.64
N TYR A 540 13.74 -6.42 23.93
CA TYR A 540 14.46 -7.56 24.50
C TYR A 540 13.51 -8.65 25.04
N GLU A 541 12.21 -8.63 24.67
CA GLU A 541 11.18 -9.61 25.04
C GLU A 541 11.54 -11.05 24.63
N HIS A 542 12.31 -11.22 23.54
CA HIS A 542 12.78 -12.52 23.08
C HIS A 542 13.66 -13.25 24.12
N LEU A 543 14.43 -12.52 24.95
CA LEU A 543 15.19 -13.10 26.07
C LEU A 543 14.28 -13.67 27.17
N PHE A 544 13.03 -13.21 27.24
CA PHE A 544 12.02 -13.74 28.15
C PHE A 544 11.23 -14.91 27.51
N SER A 545 11.20 -15.01 26.18
CA SER A 545 10.50 -16.07 25.45
C SER A 545 11.22 -17.44 25.43
N GLU A 546 12.55 -17.47 25.59
CA GLU A 546 13.31 -18.72 25.83
C GLU A 546 12.94 -19.42 27.15
N LEU A 547 12.10 -18.79 27.99
CA LEU A 547 11.59 -19.34 29.26
C LEU A 547 10.25 -20.10 29.13
N GLY A 548 9.64 -20.19 27.95
CA GLY A 548 8.60 -21.19 27.56
C GLY A 548 7.15 -20.97 28.05
N LEU A 549 6.34 -20.14 27.37
CA LEU A 549 4.96 -19.78 27.79
C LEU A 549 3.80 -19.82 26.73
N THR A 550 3.89 -20.47 25.54
CA THR A 550 3.02 -20.11 24.36
C THR A 550 1.85 -21.03 23.85
N TYR A 551 1.50 -22.20 24.41
CA TYR A 551 0.47 -23.07 23.77
C TYR A 551 -1.03 -22.74 24.04
N ALA A 552 -1.38 -21.78 24.89
CA ALA A 552 -2.77 -21.50 25.30
C ALA A 552 -3.49 -20.38 24.50
N ASP A 553 -2.77 -19.66 23.62
CA ASP A 553 -3.23 -18.37 23.06
C ASP A 553 -4.03 -18.51 21.74
N ASP A 554 -3.70 -19.49 20.90
CA ASP A 554 -4.31 -19.66 19.57
C ASP A 554 -5.78 -20.13 19.60
N GLN A 555 -6.13 -21.04 20.52
CA GLN A 555 -7.52 -21.53 20.63
C GLN A 555 -8.46 -20.45 21.20
N SER A 556 -7.96 -19.65 22.14
CA SER A 556 -8.69 -18.52 22.71
C SER A 556 -9.01 -17.48 21.63
N THR A 557 -8.04 -17.21 20.75
CA THR A 557 -8.20 -16.33 19.59
C THR A 557 -9.27 -16.85 18.62
N LEU A 558 -9.25 -18.15 18.30
CA LEU A 558 -10.26 -18.80 17.43
C LEU A 558 -11.69 -18.67 18.00
N ILE A 559 -11.86 -18.99 19.28
CA ILE A 559 -13.15 -18.90 19.98
C ILE A 559 -13.69 -17.47 19.92
N TYR A 560 -12.82 -16.49 20.23
CA TYR A 560 -13.15 -15.08 20.19
C TYR A 560 -13.58 -14.62 18.79
N GLN A 561 -12.75 -14.84 17.77
CA GLN A 561 -13.00 -14.31 16.43
C GLN A 561 -14.25 -14.92 15.75
N ILE A 562 -14.54 -16.21 15.98
CA ILE A 562 -15.78 -16.84 15.47
C ILE A 562 -17.01 -16.24 16.16
N SER A 563 -16.93 -15.98 17.47
CA SER A 563 -18.02 -15.34 18.22
C SER A 563 -18.31 -13.93 17.68
N ILE A 564 -17.26 -13.14 17.44
CA ILE A 564 -17.36 -11.81 16.80
C ILE A 564 -17.96 -11.93 15.39
N ALA A 565 -17.54 -12.90 14.59
CA ALA A 565 -18.08 -13.09 13.24
C ALA A 565 -19.61 -13.32 13.28
N LYS A 566 -20.11 -14.11 14.23
CA LYS A 566 -21.56 -14.28 14.44
C LYS A 566 -22.26 -12.97 14.80
N PHE A 567 -21.67 -12.17 15.69
CA PHE A 567 -22.21 -10.84 16.00
C PHE A 567 -22.26 -9.93 14.78
N MET A 568 -21.18 -9.87 13.98
CA MET A 568 -21.11 -9.05 12.76
C MET A 568 -22.20 -9.43 11.75
N TYR A 569 -22.46 -10.73 11.60
CA TYR A 569 -23.56 -11.23 10.78
C TYR A 569 -24.92 -10.76 11.32
N GLU A 570 -25.15 -10.91 12.63
CA GLU A 570 -26.44 -10.61 13.24
C GLU A 570 -26.77 -9.10 13.33
N ILE A 571 -25.76 -8.23 13.29
CA ILE A 571 -25.93 -6.78 13.19
C ILE A 571 -25.96 -6.26 11.74
N ARG A 572 -25.88 -7.17 10.73
CA ARG A 572 -25.84 -6.85 9.29
C ARG A 572 -24.61 -6.04 8.86
N ASN A 573 -23.45 -6.32 9.46
CA ASN A 573 -22.16 -5.81 9.01
C ASN A 573 -21.44 -6.88 8.18
N ASP A 574 -22.01 -7.16 7.01
CA ASP A 574 -21.61 -8.27 6.13
C ASP A 574 -20.13 -8.17 5.72
N ASN A 575 -19.67 -6.96 5.38
CA ASN A 575 -18.27 -6.68 5.02
C ASN A 575 -17.27 -7.14 6.10
N MET A 576 -17.56 -6.87 7.38
CA MET A 576 -16.68 -7.25 8.48
C MET A 576 -16.80 -8.73 8.82
N ASN A 577 -18.01 -9.29 8.73
CA ASN A 577 -18.22 -10.73 8.87
C ASN A 577 -17.38 -11.52 7.85
N GLU A 578 -17.49 -11.19 6.56
CA GLU A 578 -16.73 -11.83 5.49
C GLU A 578 -15.22 -11.66 5.67
N CYS A 579 -14.77 -10.47 6.09
CA CYS A 579 -13.37 -10.18 6.37
C CYS A 579 -12.79 -11.10 7.45
N ILE A 580 -13.50 -11.28 8.56
CA ILE A 580 -13.06 -12.15 9.67
C ILE A 580 -13.08 -13.62 9.23
N LEU A 581 -14.16 -14.09 8.59
CA LEU A 581 -14.28 -15.48 8.17
C LEU A 581 -13.21 -15.87 7.15
N ARG A 582 -12.87 -14.96 6.22
CA ARG A 582 -11.76 -15.17 5.28
C ARG A 582 -10.41 -15.30 5.99
N GLN A 583 -10.07 -14.37 6.89
CA GLN A 583 -8.80 -14.43 7.64
C GLN A 583 -8.68 -15.70 8.49
N LEU A 584 -9.79 -16.12 9.12
CA LEU A 584 -9.85 -17.37 9.86
C LEU A 584 -9.62 -18.58 8.97
N LYS A 585 -10.23 -18.62 7.78
CA LYS A 585 -10.04 -19.69 6.80
C LYS A 585 -8.60 -19.73 6.27
N GLU A 586 -8.00 -18.59 5.99
CA GLU A 586 -6.61 -18.49 5.54
C GLU A 586 -5.63 -18.99 6.61
N LYS A 587 -5.79 -18.52 7.85
CA LYS A 587 -4.89 -18.86 8.96
C LYS A 587 -5.09 -20.29 9.49
N PHE A 588 -6.34 -20.76 9.54
CA PHE A 588 -6.71 -22.00 10.24
C PHE A 588 -7.50 -23.00 9.38
N GLY A 589 -7.62 -22.82 8.07
CA GLY A 589 -8.47 -23.65 7.20
C GLY A 589 -8.20 -25.15 7.26
N TYR A 590 -6.95 -25.56 7.54
CA TYR A 590 -6.55 -26.96 7.71
C TYR A 590 -6.60 -27.45 9.17
N ASN A 591 -6.91 -26.59 10.13
CA ASN A 591 -6.98 -26.91 11.55
C ASN A 591 -8.31 -27.62 11.88
N ALA A 592 -8.23 -28.82 12.49
CA ALA A 592 -9.40 -29.63 12.81
C ALA A 592 -10.34 -28.98 13.84
N ILE A 593 -9.83 -28.17 14.77
CA ILE A 593 -10.64 -27.41 15.74
C ILE A 593 -11.44 -26.32 15.00
N TYR A 594 -10.79 -25.58 14.10
CA TYR A 594 -11.45 -24.57 13.27
C TYR A 594 -12.57 -25.19 12.42
N GLN A 595 -12.29 -26.28 11.71
CA GLN A 595 -13.29 -26.96 10.88
C GLN A 595 -14.48 -27.46 11.70
N PHE A 596 -14.23 -27.98 12.91
CA PHE A 596 -15.30 -28.38 13.83
C PHE A 596 -16.13 -27.19 14.33
N TYR A 597 -15.52 -26.04 14.62
CA TYR A 597 -16.26 -24.84 15.00
C TYR A 597 -17.08 -24.27 13.83
N MET A 598 -16.56 -24.33 12.61
CA MET A 598 -17.31 -23.95 11.41
C MET A 598 -18.49 -24.90 11.15
N PHE A 599 -18.33 -26.20 11.40
CA PHE A 599 -19.45 -27.15 11.36
C PHE A 599 -20.58 -26.75 12.33
N LEU A 600 -20.25 -26.38 13.58
CA LEU A 600 -21.25 -25.89 14.53
C LEU A 600 -21.85 -24.53 14.09
N TYR A 601 -21.02 -23.63 13.54
CA TYR A 601 -21.47 -22.37 12.96
C TYR A 601 -22.53 -22.61 11.88
N ASP A 602 -22.31 -23.56 10.96
CA ASP A 602 -23.25 -23.89 9.89
C ASP A 602 -24.56 -24.46 10.42
N ILE A 603 -24.52 -25.30 11.47
CA ILE A 603 -25.74 -25.80 12.13
C ILE A 603 -26.55 -24.65 12.73
N GLU A 604 -25.91 -23.74 13.46
CA GLU A 604 -26.56 -22.59 14.11
C GLU A 604 -27.15 -21.61 13.08
N MET A 605 -26.50 -21.44 11.93
CA MET A 605 -26.97 -20.63 10.80
C MET A 605 -28.01 -21.36 9.92
N GLN A 606 -28.31 -22.62 10.19
CA GLN A 606 -29.21 -23.49 9.42
C GLN A 606 -28.71 -23.79 7.99
N ASN A 607 -27.40 -23.69 7.76
CA ASN A 607 -26.72 -24.11 6.54
C ASN A 607 -26.49 -25.63 6.56
N TYR A 608 -27.58 -26.40 6.61
CA TYR A 608 -27.53 -27.85 6.85
C TYR A 608 -26.76 -28.64 5.78
N ASP A 609 -26.72 -28.15 4.54
CA ASP A 609 -25.96 -28.78 3.46
C ASP A 609 -24.45 -28.69 3.71
N LEU A 610 -23.94 -27.50 4.07
CA LEU A 610 -22.52 -27.30 4.43
C LEU A 610 -22.13 -28.10 5.69
N ALA A 611 -23.02 -28.15 6.68
CA ALA A 611 -22.80 -28.98 7.87
C ALA A 611 -22.70 -30.47 7.53
N ARG A 612 -23.45 -30.97 6.54
CA ARG A 612 -23.34 -32.37 6.07
C ARG A 612 -22.04 -32.65 5.34
N GLU A 613 -21.55 -31.71 4.52
CA GLU A 613 -20.26 -31.86 3.83
C GLU A 613 -19.11 -32.12 4.83
N TYR A 614 -19.16 -31.52 6.02
CA TYR A 614 -18.18 -31.79 7.08
C TYR A 614 -18.22 -33.26 7.56
N ILE A 615 -19.43 -33.82 7.73
CA ILE A 615 -19.64 -35.20 8.21
C ILE A 615 -19.15 -36.24 7.18
N GLU A 616 -19.27 -35.93 5.88
CA GLU A 616 -18.87 -36.83 4.79
C GLU A 616 -17.35 -36.90 4.57
N ARG A 617 -16.58 -35.98 5.18
CA ARG A 617 -15.11 -35.97 5.07
C ARG A 617 -14.50 -37.11 5.90
N PRO A 618 -13.47 -37.80 5.40
CA PRO A 618 -12.77 -38.87 6.12
C PRO A 618 -11.80 -38.29 7.16
N LEU A 619 -12.31 -37.57 8.16
CA LEU A 619 -11.54 -37.11 9.31
C LEU A 619 -11.76 -38.08 10.46
N ARG A 620 -10.77 -38.93 10.76
CA ARG A 620 -10.73 -39.62 12.05
C ARG A 620 -10.41 -38.59 13.11
N ASP A 621 -11.42 -38.01 13.75
CA ASP A 621 -11.20 -37.17 14.92
C ASP A 621 -10.72 -38.07 16.07
N GLU A 622 -9.49 -37.85 16.54
CA GLU A 622 -8.94 -38.59 17.68
C GLU A 622 -9.62 -38.21 19.01
N ASN A 623 -10.42 -37.13 19.03
CA ASN A 623 -11.13 -36.67 20.22
C ASN A 623 -12.53 -37.29 20.34
N ALA A 624 -12.66 -38.23 21.28
CA ALA A 624 -13.92 -38.91 21.58
C ALA A 624 -15.08 -37.98 22.03
N GLU A 625 -14.80 -36.78 22.60
CA GLU A 625 -15.83 -35.80 22.97
C GLU A 625 -16.42 -35.11 21.74
N ARG A 626 -15.58 -34.67 20.81
CA ARG A 626 -16.03 -34.05 19.55
C ARG A 626 -16.81 -35.04 18.69
N GLN A 627 -16.37 -36.29 18.64
CA GLN A 627 -17.11 -37.33 17.92
C GLN A 627 -18.53 -37.50 18.48
N ARG A 628 -18.71 -37.48 19.80
CA ARG A 628 -20.05 -37.55 20.42
C ARG A 628 -20.94 -36.36 20.02
N ILE A 629 -20.36 -35.16 19.93
CA ILE A 629 -21.09 -33.96 19.46
C ILE A 629 -21.47 -34.11 17.99
N ILE A 630 -20.56 -34.59 17.14
CA ILE A 630 -20.82 -34.82 15.72
C ILE A 630 -21.96 -35.84 15.54
N ASP A 631 -21.95 -36.92 16.31
CA ASP A 631 -22.96 -37.98 16.23
C ASP A 631 -24.36 -37.46 16.57
N ILE A 632 -24.52 -36.67 17.65
CA ILE A 632 -25.83 -36.10 18.01
C ILE A 632 -26.29 -35.05 16.98
N CYS A 633 -25.36 -34.26 16.44
CA CYS A 633 -25.66 -33.31 15.36
C CYS A 633 -26.10 -34.03 14.08
N LYS A 634 -25.50 -35.19 13.77
CA LYS A 634 -25.91 -36.02 12.64
C LYS A 634 -27.35 -36.50 12.77
N ILE A 635 -27.72 -37.02 13.94
CA ILE A 635 -29.11 -37.44 14.23
C ILE A 635 -30.08 -36.27 14.04
N TYR A 636 -29.70 -35.08 14.52
CA TYR A 636 -30.49 -33.87 14.33
C TYR A 636 -30.64 -33.49 12.85
N LEU A 637 -29.54 -33.48 12.09
CA LEU A 637 -29.57 -33.17 10.66
C LEU A 637 -30.45 -34.16 9.89
N ASP A 638 -30.33 -35.45 10.15
CA ASP A 638 -31.16 -36.50 9.55
C ASP A 638 -32.64 -36.29 9.87
N TYR A 639 -32.98 -36.00 11.12
CA TYR A 639 -34.35 -35.65 11.51
C TYR A 639 -34.88 -34.41 10.76
N VAL A 640 -34.08 -33.33 10.67
CA VAL A 640 -34.51 -32.10 9.99
C VAL A 640 -34.71 -32.31 8.49
N ARG A 641 -33.84 -33.08 7.83
CA ARG A 641 -34.01 -33.46 6.42
C ARG A 641 -35.30 -34.23 6.22
N ASP A 642 -35.50 -35.30 6.99
CA ASP A 642 -36.65 -36.17 6.84
C ASP A 642 -37.97 -35.43 7.14
N LYS A 643 -37.94 -34.48 8.10
CA LYS A 643 -39.09 -33.62 8.43
C LYS A 643 -39.46 -32.66 7.30
N ASN A 644 -38.46 -32.12 6.58
CA ASN A 644 -38.66 -31.14 5.52
C ASN A 644 -38.86 -31.80 4.14
N ASP A 645 -38.61 -33.09 4.02
CA ASP A 645 -38.85 -33.88 2.81
C ASP A 645 -40.34 -34.20 2.65
N ALA A 646 -40.96 -33.58 1.63
CA ALA A 646 -42.37 -33.77 1.32
C ALA A 646 -42.72 -35.20 0.87
N ASP A 647 -41.74 -35.98 0.42
CA ASP A 647 -41.90 -37.34 -0.09
C ASP A 647 -41.52 -38.42 0.95
N PHE A 648 -41.20 -38.02 2.19
CA PHE A 648 -40.82 -38.94 3.25
C PHE A 648 -42.01 -39.81 3.71
N ASN A 649 -41.90 -41.12 3.48
CA ASN A 649 -42.95 -42.11 3.78
C ASN A 649 -42.73 -42.89 5.10
N GLY A 650 -41.72 -42.50 5.90
CA GLY A 650 -41.37 -43.16 7.16
C GLY A 650 -42.06 -42.58 8.39
N ASN A 651 -41.91 -43.24 9.55
CA ASN A 651 -42.33 -42.68 10.83
C ASN A 651 -41.16 -41.92 11.47
N LEU A 652 -41.23 -40.59 11.44
CA LEU A 652 -40.18 -39.69 11.96
C LEU A 652 -39.84 -39.96 13.42
N GLU A 653 -40.85 -40.20 14.27
CA GLU A 653 -40.66 -40.42 15.71
C GLU A 653 -40.01 -41.77 16.00
N GLU A 654 -40.42 -42.83 15.31
CA GLU A 654 -39.82 -44.17 15.48
C GLU A 654 -38.37 -44.21 14.98
N ASN A 655 -38.07 -43.56 13.86
CA ASN A 655 -36.71 -43.47 13.34
C ASN A 655 -35.78 -42.71 14.29
N LEU A 656 -36.22 -41.54 14.77
CA LEU A 656 -35.45 -40.76 15.75
C LEU A 656 -35.20 -41.56 17.04
N LEU A 657 -36.23 -42.25 17.56
CA LEU A 657 -36.09 -43.08 18.76
C LEU A 657 -35.13 -44.24 18.53
N HIS A 658 -35.12 -44.84 17.34
CA HIS A 658 -34.17 -45.88 16.97
C HIS A 658 -32.73 -45.36 16.98
N ASP A 659 -32.48 -44.22 16.33
CA ASP A 659 -31.14 -43.61 16.22
C ASP A 659 -30.60 -43.15 17.58
N LEU A 660 -31.45 -42.51 18.40
CA LEU A 660 -31.08 -42.10 19.76
C LEU A 660 -30.77 -43.30 20.67
N ARG A 661 -31.54 -44.40 20.58
CA ARG A 661 -31.25 -45.63 21.34
C ARG A 661 -29.92 -46.23 20.92
N SER A 662 -29.71 -46.38 19.62
CA SER A 662 -28.45 -46.86 19.06
C SER A 662 -27.27 -46.02 19.57
N HIS A 663 -27.38 -44.68 19.51
CA HIS A 663 -26.35 -43.79 20.02
C HIS A 663 -26.11 -43.96 21.53
N CYS A 664 -27.17 -44.00 22.35
CA CYS A 664 -27.05 -44.17 23.79
C CYS A 664 -26.39 -45.51 24.19
N GLU A 665 -26.70 -46.60 23.47
CA GLU A 665 -26.12 -47.93 23.71
C GLU A 665 -24.61 -47.95 23.41
N HIS A 666 -24.15 -47.18 22.43
CA HIS A 666 -22.73 -47.08 22.08
C HIS A 666 -21.90 -46.21 23.06
N VAL A 667 -22.52 -45.24 23.75
CA VAL A 667 -21.81 -44.22 24.57
C VAL A 667 -21.50 -44.67 26.02
N GLN A 668 -21.89 -45.89 26.44
CA GLN A 668 -21.56 -46.52 27.75
C GLN A 668 -21.58 -45.58 28.97
N ASN A 669 -22.72 -44.94 29.26
CA ASN A 669 -22.99 -44.20 30.51
C ASN A 669 -22.09 -42.99 30.84
N ARG A 670 -21.33 -42.40 29.89
CA ARG A 670 -20.59 -41.14 30.09
C ARG A 670 -21.15 -40.00 29.24
N PHE A 671 -22.36 -39.54 29.58
CA PHE A 671 -23.05 -38.44 28.89
C PHE A 671 -22.68 -37.03 29.43
N VAL A 672 -21.54 -36.87 30.09
CA VAL A 672 -21.07 -35.55 30.55
C VAL A 672 -20.19 -34.95 29.46
N ILE A 673 -20.76 -34.08 28.64
CA ILE A 673 -20.02 -33.27 27.67
C ILE A 673 -19.62 -31.97 28.39
N ASP A 674 -18.34 -31.80 28.70
CA ASP A 674 -17.82 -30.55 29.28
C ASP A 674 -17.48 -29.56 28.17
N ILE A 675 -18.47 -28.74 27.79
CA ILE A 675 -18.39 -27.79 26.67
C ILE A 675 -17.74 -26.47 27.14
N LYS A 676 -16.51 -26.50 27.63
CA LYS A 676 -15.84 -25.26 28.09
C LYS A 676 -15.22 -24.44 26.96
N ASN A 677 -14.86 -25.09 25.86
CA ASN A 677 -14.08 -24.48 24.79
C ASN A 677 -14.85 -24.46 23.46
N LEU A 678 -16.00 -23.76 23.41
CA LEU A 678 -16.72 -23.47 22.17
C LEU A 678 -16.87 -21.95 21.99
N PRO A 679 -16.90 -21.46 20.73
CA PRO A 679 -17.40 -20.13 20.42
C PRO A 679 -18.79 -19.89 21.04
N GLN A 680 -19.11 -18.63 21.33
CA GLN A 680 -20.44 -18.24 21.77
C GLN A 680 -21.47 -18.71 20.75
N SER A 681 -22.54 -19.33 21.24
CA SER A 681 -23.61 -19.83 20.37
C SER A 681 -24.55 -18.70 19.96
N ARG A 682 -25.18 -18.84 18.80
CA ARG A 682 -26.18 -17.90 18.31
C ARG A 682 -27.35 -17.74 19.29
N TRP A 683 -27.70 -18.78 20.06
CA TRP A 683 -28.69 -18.65 21.13
C TRP A 683 -28.23 -17.65 22.21
N GLU A 684 -27.01 -17.82 22.73
CA GLU A 684 -26.44 -16.92 23.74
C GLU A 684 -26.29 -15.47 23.24
N ILE A 685 -26.16 -15.27 21.93
CA ILE A 685 -26.12 -13.93 21.31
C ILE A 685 -27.50 -13.26 21.30
N PHE A 686 -28.58 -14.02 21.04
CA PHE A 686 -29.94 -13.47 20.99
C PHE A 686 -30.64 -13.41 22.34
N ASN A 687 -30.37 -14.37 23.22
CA ASN A 687 -31.01 -14.54 24.51
C ASN A 687 -30.24 -15.54 25.40
N ASP A 688 -29.53 -15.05 26.42
CA ASP A 688 -28.86 -15.91 27.42
C ASP A 688 -29.72 -16.21 28.67
N PHE A 689 -31.01 -15.87 28.64
CA PHE A 689 -31.90 -15.95 29.79
C PHE A 689 -31.96 -17.33 30.45
N GLU A 690 -31.85 -17.38 31.77
CA GLU A 690 -32.04 -18.57 32.59
C GLU A 690 -33.34 -18.51 33.41
N PRO A 691 -34.26 -19.49 33.27
CA PRO A 691 -35.51 -19.52 34.01
C PRO A 691 -35.31 -19.93 35.47
N THR A 692 -36.19 -19.42 36.34
CA THR A 692 -36.23 -19.80 37.75
C THR A 692 -36.97 -21.13 37.93
N LEU A 693 -36.23 -22.23 38.07
CA LEU A 693 -36.79 -23.59 38.16
C LEU A 693 -36.89 -24.10 39.59
N LYS A 694 -38.02 -24.76 39.92
CA LYS A 694 -38.34 -25.17 41.29
C LYS A 694 -37.85 -26.58 41.57
N THR A 695 -38.05 -27.51 40.65
CA THR A 695 -37.72 -28.93 40.87
C THR A 695 -36.31 -29.27 40.42
N ASP A 696 -35.69 -30.26 41.06
CA ASP A 696 -34.37 -30.76 40.63
C ASP A 696 -34.46 -31.38 39.23
N ARG A 697 -35.57 -32.06 38.91
CA ARG A 697 -35.84 -32.59 37.55
C ARG A 697 -35.74 -31.47 36.51
N ALA A 698 -36.43 -30.36 36.72
CA ALA A 698 -36.39 -29.25 35.77
C ALA A 698 -34.98 -28.65 35.66
N LYS A 699 -34.26 -28.49 36.78
CA LYS A 699 -32.86 -28.04 36.76
C LYS A 699 -31.95 -28.98 35.97
N TYR A 700 -32.16 -30.29 36.04
CA TYR A 700 -31.44 -31.27 35.22
C TYR A 700 -31.80 -31.16 33.73
N PHE A 701 -33.09 -31.02 33.40
CA PHE A 701 -33.55 -30.81 32.02
C PHE A 701 -32.96 -29.53 31.43
N TRP A 702 -32.93 -28.44 32.20
CA TRP A 702 -32.35 -27.17 31.75
C TRP A 702 -30.87 -27.30 31.40
N LYS A 703 -30.08 -28.07 32.16
CA LYS A 703 -28.68 -28.34 31.80
C LYS A 703 -28.55 -29.02 30.43
N ALA A 704 -29.43 -29.98 30.13
CA ALA A 704 -29.46 -30.63 28.81
C ALA A 704 -29.91 -29.65 27.72
N ILE A 705 -30.93 -28.84 27.98
CA ILE A 705 -31.41 -27.78 27.07
C ILE A 705 -30.27 -26.82 26.74
N LYS A 706 -29.52 -26.32 27.74
CA LYS A 706 -28.37 -25.42 27.50
C LYS A 706 -27.32 -26.04 26.57
N ILE A 707 -27.03 -27.34 26.71
CA ILE A 707 -26.11 -28.05 25.81
C ILE A 707 -26.65 -28.05 24.37
N LEU A 708 -27.92 -28.43 24.18
CA LEU A 708 -28.54 -28.48 22.86
C LEU A 708 -28.61 -27.09 22.20
N LEU A 709 -28.93 -26.06 22.97
CA LEU A 709 -28.95 -24.66 22.51
C LEU A 709 -27.56 -24.19 22.07
N ARG A 710 -26.51 -24.53 22.83
CA ARG A 710 -25.12 -24.22 22.47
C ARG A 710 -24.60 -24.95 21.24
N LEU A 711 -25.25 -26.05 20.85
CA LEU A 711 -24.95 -26.83 19.64
C LEU A 711 -25.84 -26.45 18.43
N GLY A 712 -26.78 -25.51 18.60
CA GLY A 712 -27.72 -25.13 17.54
C GLY A 712 -28.88 -26.11 17.31
N LEU A 713 -29.09 -27.08 18.21
CA LEU A 713 -30.11 -28.14 18.07
C LEU A 713 -31.48 -27.67 18.60
N TYR A 714 -32.00 -26.57 18.05
CA TYR A 714 -33.11 -25.81 18.64
C TYR A 714 -34.43 -26.59 18.79
N ILE A 715 -34.76 -27.46 17.82
CA ILE A 715 -35.99 -28.27 17.87
C ILE A 715 -35.93 -29.27 19.04
N PHE A 716 -34.79 -29.94 19.22
CA PHE A 716 -34.62 -30.90 20.32
C PHE A 716 -34.63 -30.18 21.67
N ALA A 717 -34.02 -29.00 21.75
CA ALA A 717 -34.06 -28.16 22.94
C ALA A 717 -35.50 -27.72 23.29
N GLN A 718 -36.30 -27.36 22.29
CA GLN A 718 -37.70 -26.96 22.47
C GLN A 718 -38.55 -28.09 23.05
N TRP A 719 -38.40 -29.33 22.57
CA TRP A 719 -39.14 -30.47 23.11
C TRP A 719 -38.87 -30.72 24.59
N LEU A 720 -37.61 -30.64 25.02
CA LEU A 720 -37.26 -30.75 26.43
C LEU A 720 -37.79 -29.56 27.26
N TYR A 721 -37.85 -28.39 26.65
CA TYR A 721 -38.41 -27.20 27.29
C TYR A 721 -39.91 -27.33 27.54
N ASP A 722 -40.68 -27.87 26.59
CA ASP A 722 -42.13 -28.04 26.71
C ASP A 722 -42.54 -28.86 27.95
N ASP A 723 -41.70 -29.82 28.36
CA ASP A 723 -41.87 -30.63 29.57
C ASP A 723 -41.70 -29.84 30.88
N ILE A 724 -40.96 -28.73 30.86
CA ILE A 724 -40.65 -27.91 32.03
C ILE A 724 -41.26 -26.50 31.98
N ALA A 725 -41.87 -26.11 30.86
CA ALA A 725 -42.42 -24.77 30.63
C ALA A 725 -43.47 -24.33 31.67
N ARG A 726 -44.18 -25.30 32.28
CA ARG A 726 -45.16 -25.05 33.35
C ARG A 726 -44.53 -24.61 34.68
N GLU A 727 -43.24 -24.85 34.88
CA GLU A 727 -42.52 -24.37 36.08
C GLU A 727 -42.13 -22.90 35.99
N CYS A 728 -42.01 -22.36 34.77
CA CYS A 728 -41.67 -20.96 34.50
C CYS A 728 -42.87 -20.04 34.79
N SER A 729 -42.58 -18.83 35.29
CA SER A 729 -43.59 -17.76 35.35
C SER A 729 -44.06 -17.34 33.95
N GLU A 730 -45.16 -16.60 33.87
CA GLU A 730 -45.75 -16.19 32.59
C GLU A 730 -44.77 -15.39 31.72
N VAL A 731 -44.02 -14.46 32.33
CA VAL A 731 -43.03 -13.63 31.63
C VAL A 731 -41.80 -14.45 31.18
N GLU A 732 -41.30 -15.35 32.02
CA GLU A 732 -40.17 -16.23 31.66
C GLU A 732 -40.56 -17.18 30.52
N ARG A 733 -41.79 -17.69 30.56
CA ARG A 733 -42.33 -18.54 29.50
C ARG A 733 -42.45 -17.77 28.19
N TYR A 734 -42.95 -16.54 28.23
CA TYR A 734 -43.01 -15.68 27.06
C TYR A 734 -41.62 -15.45 26.43
N ILE A 735 -40.62 -15.09 27.24
CA ILE A 735 -39.24 -14.88 26.77
C ILE A 735 -38.71 -16.13 26.04
N LEU A 736 -38.83 -17.30 26.66
CA LEU A 736 -38.28 -18.55 26.11
C LEU A 736 -39.08 -19.06 24.91
N GLU A 737 -40.42 -19.08 24.97
CA GLU A 737 -41.27 -19.51 23.85
C GLU A 737 -41.07 -18.62 22.62
N ALA A 738 -40.96 -17.31 22.82
CA ALA A 738 -40.67 -16.37 21.75
C ALA A 738 -39.29 -16.64 21.11
N SER A 739 -38.26 -16.88 21.93
CA SER A 739 -36.92 -17.25 21.42
C SER A 739 -36.94 -18.56 20.65
N PHE A 740 -37.57 -19.61 21.16
CA PHE A 740 -37.68 -20.88 20.44
C PHE A 740 -38.39 -20.72 19.09
N LYS A 741 -39.48 -19.94 19.04
CA LYS A 741 -40.17 -19.65 17.78
C LYS A 741 -39.31 -18.85 16.81
N LEU A 742 -38.46 -17.96 17.30
CA LEU A 742 -37.49 -17.23 16.48
C LEU A 742 -36.49 -18.19 15.82
N PHE A 743 -35.91 -19.12 16.59
CA PHE A 743 -34.91 -20.06 16.08
C PHE A 743 -35.49 -21.22 15.27
N THR A 744 -36.77 -21.54 15.42
CA THR A 744 -37.46 -22.59 14.62
C THR A 744 -38.27 -22.03 13.45
N ASN A 745 -38.17 -20.73 13.18
CA ASN A 745 -38.85 -20.03 12.10
C ASN A 745 -40.40 -20.13 12.16
N GLN A 746 -40.98 -19.94 13.35
CA GLN A 746 -42.42 -20.09 13.64
C GLN A 746 -43.06 -18.76 14.11
N LEU A 747 -42.56 -17.61 13.64
CA LEU A 747 -42.92 -16.28 14.15
C LEU A 747 -44.07 -15.56 13.43
N GLU A 748 -44.51 -16.03 12.25
CA GLU A 748 -45.49 -15.32 11.39
C GLU A 748 -46.74 -14.85 12.16
N ASN A 749 -47.27 -15.68 13.06
CA ASN A 749 -48.49 -15.38 13.83
C ASN A 749 -48.25 -15.14 15.33
N PHE A 750 -47.00 -14.93 15.76
CA PHE A 750 -46.69 -14.76 17.18
C PHE A 750 -47.15 -13.39 17.72
N THR A 751 -47.97 -13.35 18.76
CA THR A 751 -48.46 -12.06 19.29
C THR A 751 -47.46 -11.46 20.27
N ILE A 752 -47.02 -10.22 20.01
CA ILE A 752 -46.12 -9.50 20.91
C ILE A 752 -46.88 -9.03 22.16
N VAL A 753 -46.39 -9.41 23.33
CA VAL A 753 -46.86 -8.89 24.61
C VAL A 753 -46.00 -7.70 25.00
N LYS A 754 -46.64 -6.53 25.15
CA LYS A 754 -45.92 -5.27 25.40
C LYS A 754 -45.55 -5.06 26.87
N ASN A 755 -46.46 -5.41 27.79
CA ASN A 755 -46.31 -5.17 29.22
C ASN A 755 -46.74 -6.41 30.01
N PHE A 756 -45.92 -6.81 30.97
CA PHE A 756 -46.30 -7.73 32.03
C PHE A 756 -46.41 -6.95 33.35
N GLN A 757 -47.35 -7.30 34.22
CA GLN A 757 -47.36 -6.75 35.57
C GLN A 757 -46.41 -7.58 36.44
N ILE A 758 -45.17 -7.11 36.59
CA ILE A 758 -44.09 -7.86 37.25
C ILE A 758 -43.35 -7.06 38.33
N ASP A 759 -43.83 -5.87 38.70
CA ASP A 759 -43.20 -4.99 39.70
C ASP A 759 -43.02 -5.65 41.08
N TYR A 760 -43.78 -6.71 41.36
CA TYR A 760 -43.67 -7.49 42.60
C TYR A 760 -42.51 -8.51 42.59
N LEU A 761 -41.91 -8.79 41.42
CA LEU A 761 -40.78 -9.72 41.29
C LEU A 761 -39.46 -9.04 41.62
N PRO A 762 -38.54 -9.70 42.34
CA PRO A 762 -37.26 -9.12 42.72
C PRO A 762 -36.34 -8.80 41.52
N ASN A 763 -36.58 -9.40 40.35
CA ASN A 763 -35.84 -9.20 39.10
C ASN A 763 -36.68 -8.54 37.99
N ALA A 764 -37.72 -7.76 38.37
CA ALA A 764 -38.65 -7.11 37.44
C ALA A 764 -37.95 -6.30 36.34
N THR A 765 -36.92 -5.53 36.69
CA THR A 765 -36.12 -4.72 35.77
C THR A 765 -35.45 -5.56 34.69
N THR A 766 -34.74 -6.62 35.09
CA THR A 766 -34.06 -7.55 34.17
C THR A 766 -35.05 -8.27 33.27
N LEU A 767 -36.17 -8.75 33.82
CA LEU A 767 -37.22 -9.41 33.04
C LEU A 767 -37.85 -8.45 32.02
N THR A 768 -38.06 -7.19 32.39
CA THR A 768 -38.56 -6.15 31.47
C THR A 768 -37.58 -5.92 30.33
N ALA A 769 -36.28 -5.85 30.62
CA ALA A 769 -35.24 -5.71 29.60
C ALA A 769 -35.20 -6.91 28.64
N PHE A 770 -35.34 -8.16 29.13
CA PHE A 770 -35.46 -9.34 28.27
C PHE A 770 -36.73 -9.35 27.41
N VAL A 771 -37.86 -8.87 27.94
CA VAL A 771 -39.09 -8.69 27.14
C VAL A 771 -38.87 -7.67 26.01
N HIS A 772 -38.17 -6.56 26.30
CA HIS A 772 -37.80 -5.60 25.26
C HIS A 772 -36.83 -6.19 24.24
N LEU A 773 -35.80 -6.92 24.67
CA LEU A 773 -34.85 -7.60 23.78
C LEU A 773 -35.57 -8.55 22.83
N ILE A 774 -36.42 -9.44 23.35
CA ILE A 774 -37.10 -10.43 22.51
C ILE A 774 -38.13 -9.80 21.59
N ASN A 775 -38.86 -8.77 22.05
CA ASN A 775 -39.79 -8.02 21.21
C ASN A 775 -39.07 -7.30 20.07
N GLY A 776 -37.92 -6.67 20.35
CA GLY A 776 -37.06 -6.08 19.33
C GLY A 776 -36.57 -7.12 18.34
N ASN A 777 -36.11 -8.28 18.81
CA ASN A 777 -35.65 -9.38 17.96
C ASN A 777 -36.76 -9.93 17.04
N ILE A 778 -37.99 -10.08 17.55
CA ILE A 778 -39.14 -10.54 16.74
C ILE A 778 -39.45 -9.54 15.63
N GLU A 779 -39.55 -8.25 15.94
CA GLU A 779 -39.87 -7.22 14.95
C GLU A 779 -38.75 -7.07 13.91
N HIS A 780 -37.49 -7.09 14.37
CA HIS A 780 -36.33 -7.09 13.48
C HIS A 780 -36.32 -8.32 12.56
N PHE A 781 -36.70 -9.51 13.06
CA PHE A 781 -36.82 -10.72 12.25
C PHE A 781 -37.95 -10.62 11.20
N ARG A 782 -39.09 -10.04 11.57
CA ARG A 782 -40.23 -9.85 10.66
C ARG A 782 -39.95 -8.88 9.54
N ASN A 783 -39.33 -7.76 9.88
CA ASN A 783 -38.95 -6.74 8.92
C ASN A 783 -37.80 -5.91 9.49
N SER A 784 -36.57 -6.26 9.10
CA SER A 784 -35.38 -5.56 9.57
C SER A 784 -35.28 -4.12 9.03
N GLU A 785 -35.97 -3.80 7.93
CA GLU A 785 -35.98 -2.46 7.31
C GLU A 785 -37.01 -1.52 7.98
N ASP A 786 -37.93 -2.04 8.78
CA ASP A 786 -38.91 -1.23 9.53
C ASP A 786 -38.36 -0.90 10.92
N ALA A 787 -38.10 0.38 11.19
CA ALA A 787 -37.59 0.91 12.46
C ALA A 787 -38.48 0.61 13.69
N SER A 788 -39.61 -0.08 13.52
CA SER A 788 -40.51 -0.54 14.59
C SER A 788 -39.83 -1.29 15.74
N TRP A 789 -38.69 -1.94 15.49
CA TRP A 789 -37.89 -2.63 16.50
C TRP A 789 -37.06 -1.68 17.39
N MET A 790 -36.66 -0.50 16.88
CA MET A 790 -35.74 0.42 17.57
C MET A 790 -36.28 0.88 18.93
N LYS A 791 -37.60 1.11 19.03
CA LYS A 791 -38.25 1.54 20.29
C LYS A 791 -38.03 0.55 21.43
N TYR A 792 -37.93 -0.75 21.12
CA TYR A 792 -37.71 -1.77 22.14
C TYR A 792 -36.28 -1.75 22.63
N TYR A 793 -35.28 -1.70 21.73
CA TYR A 793 -33.88 -1.60 22.13
C TYR A 793 -33.57 -0.26 22.84
N ALA A 794 -34.15 0.85 22.40
CA ALA A 794 -34.08 2.12 23.11
C ALA A 794 -34.65 2.04 24.53
N SER A 795 -35.68 1.22 24.76
CA SER A 795 -36.26 1.02 26.10
C SER A 795 -35.29 0.26 27.04
N ILE A 796 -34.46 -0.65 26.52
CA ILE A 796 -33.41 -1.34 27.30
C ILE A 796 -32.43 -0.32 27.87
N ILE A 797 -31.97 0.61 27.05
CA ILE A 797 -30.97 1.63 27.44
C ILE A 797 -31.54 2.61 28.47
N ASN A 798 -32.84 2.89 28.40
CA ASN A 798 -33.54 3.75 29.36
C ASN A 798 -33.88 3.05 30.69
N THR A 799 -33.64 1.74 30.80
CA THR A 799 -33.95 0.98 32.00
C THR A 799 -32.84 1.18 33.04
N LYS A 800 -33.19 1.76 34.20
CA LYS A 800 -32.25 1.99 35.31
C LYS A 800 -31.96 0.68 36.05
N ASP A 801 -30.78 0.58 36.65
CA ASP A 801 -30.36 -0.53 37.51
C ASP A 801 -30.27 -1.90 36.81
N ILE A 802 -30.07 -1.91 35.49
CA ILE A 802 -29.54 -3.11 34.80
C ILE A 802 -28.09 -3.26 35.23
N GLY A 803 -27.69 -4.47 35.65
CA GLY A 803 -26.31 -4.81 35.96
C GLY A 803 -25.41 -4.81 34.72
N ASP A 804 -24.74 -5.92 34.43
CA ASP A 804 -23.99 -6.05 33.18
C ASP A 804 -24.94 -6.05 31.96
N PRO A 805 -24.81 -5.11 31.00
CA PRO A 805 -25.66 -5.05 29.83
C PRO A 805 -25.35 -6.11 28.78
N PHE A 806 -24.33 -6.97 28.98
CA PHE A 806 -23.90 -7.98 28.01
C PHE A 806 -25.03 -8.90 27.53
N ALA A 807 -25.96 -9.28 28.39
CA ALA A 807 -27.14 -10.08 28.02
C ALA A 807 -28.01 -9.44 26.93
N PHE A 808 -27.90 -8.12 26.74
CA PHE A 808 -28.66 -7.33 25.77
C PHE A 808 -27.79 -6.80 24.62
N GLN A 809 -26.53 -7.25 24.53
CA GLN A 809 -25.52 -6.68 23.64
C GLN A 809 -25.99 -6.61 22.18
N LEU A 810 -26.62 -7.67 21.65
CA LEU A 810 -27.09 -7.69 20.27
C LEU A 810 -28.09 -6.55 19.99
N GLY A 811 -29.06 -6.34 20.88
CA GLY A 811 -30.06 -5.28 20.73
C GLY A 811 -29.45 -3.88 20.83
N ILE A 812 -28.49 -3.70 21.75
CA ILE A 812 -27.75 -2.44 21.92
C ILE A 812 -26.96 -2.13 20.64
N LEU A 813 -26.20 -3.10 20.11
CA LEU A 813 -25.39 -2.92 18.91
C LEU A 813 -26.26 -2.68 17.67
N ARG A 814 -27.35 -3.44 17.47
CA ARG A 814 -28.31 -3.20 16.37
C ARG A 814 -28.85 -1.77 16.40
N TYR A 815 -29.22 -1.29 17.59
CA TYR A 815 -29.69 0.08 17.75
C TYR A 815 -28.60 1.12 17.45
N ALA A 816 -27.37 0.92 17.93
CA ALA A 816 -26.25 1.81 17.64
C ALA A 816 -25.95 1.92 16.14
N TYR A 817 -25.89 0.79 15.42
CA TYR A 817 -25.63 0.78 13.98
C TYR A 817 -26.78 1.35 13.15
N GLU A 818 -28.02 1.24 13.60
CA GLU A 818 -29.14 1.90 12.93
C GLU A 818 -29.14 3.42 13.18
N LEU A 819 -28.77 3.89 14.37
CA LEU A 819 -28.54 5.32 14.61
C LEU A 819 -27.42 5.86 13.72
N MET A 820 -26.36 5.09 13.49
CA MET A 820 -25.31 5.44 12.51
C MET A 820 -25.87 5.60 11.10
N ARG A 821 -26.82 4.75 10.68
CA ARG A 821 -27.48 4.85 9.36
C ARG A 821 -28.43 6.04 9.27
N GLN A 822 -29.02 6.45 10.39
CA GLN A 822 -29.85 7.65 10.51
C GLN A 822 -29.04 8.93 10.77
N GLU A 823 -27.71 8.84 10.73
CA GLU A 823 -26.76 9.95 10.96
C GLU A 823 -26.84 10.59 12.36
N ASP A 824 -27.47 9.93 13.34
CA ASP A 824 -27.47 10.36 14.74
C ASP A 824 -26.23 9.84 15.48
N TYR A 825 -25.07 10.37 15.08
CA TYR A 825 -23.76 9.90 15.55
C TYR A 825 -23.54 10.14 17.06
N GLU A 826 -24.08 11.23 17.62
CA GLU A 826 -23.95 11.54 19.05
C GLU A 826 -24.75 10.57 19.91
N LEU A 827 -25.97 10.22 19.50
CA LEU A 827 -26.72 9.19 20.20
C LEU A 827 -26.07 7.82 20.01
N ALA A 828 -25.59 7.49 18.81
CA ALA A 828 -24.88 6.24 18.54
C ALA A 828 -23.66 6.05 19.47
N ILE A 829 -22.84 7.09 19.68
CA ILE A 829 -21.71 7.04 20.63
C ILE A 829 -22.18 6.71 22.04
N LYS A 830 -23.26 7.35 22.53
CA LYS A 830 -23.82 7.06 23.87
C LYS A 830 -24.32 5.62 23.99
N VAL A 831 -24.88 5.07 22.91
CA VAL A 831 -25.32 3.66 22.89
C VAL A 831 -24.12 2.73 22.90
N PHE A 832 -23.06 3.03 22.15
CA PHE A 832 -21.81 2.25 22.20
C PHE A 832 -21.13 2.34 23.57
N ASP A 833 -21.17 3.49 24.25
CA ASP A 833 -20.67 3.64 25.63
C ASP A 833 -21.49 2.85 26.67
N PHE A 834 -22.76 2.56 26.36
CA PHE A 834 -23.61 1.69 27.19
C PHE A 834 -23.38 0.20 26.94
N ALA A 835 -22.79 -0.18 25.80
CA ALA A 835 -22.51 -1.57 25.47
C ALA A 835 -21.44 -2.17 26.41
N SER A 836 -21.54 -3.47 26.68
CA SER A 836 -20.57 -4.16 27.54
C SER A 836 -19.26 -4.39 26.77
N ASP A 837 -18.13 -4.09 27.43
CA ASP A 837 -16.77 -4.37 26.96
C ASP A 837 -16.32 -5.83 27.23
N SER A 838 -17.19 -6.60 27.89
CA SER A 838 -16.96 -8.00 28.22
C SER A 838 -16.83 -8.89 26.97
N ASN A 839 -16.12 -10.02 27.14
CA ASN A 839 -15.90 -11.03 26.09
C ASN A 839 -15.26 -10.50 24.80
N GLY A 840 -14.53 -9.38 24.88
CA GLY A 840 -13.73 -8.83 23.78
C GLY A 840 -14.53 -8.09 22.71
N HIS A 841 -15.77 -7.68 22.99
CA HIS A 841 -16.60 -6.94 22.03
C HIS A 841 -16.11 -5.52 21.70
N ASN A 842 -15.01 -5.08 22.32
CA ASN A 842 -14.39 -3.79 22.07
C ASN A 842 -14.04 -3.55 20.61
N LEU A 843 -13.68 -4.59 19.84
CA LEU A 843 -13.50 -4.46 18.39
C LEU A 843 -14.73 -3.83 17.70
N ILE A 844 -15.93 -4.32 18.04
CA ILE A 844 -17.18 -3.86 17.43
C ILE A 844 -17.51 -2.43 17.89
N ILE A 845 -17.36 -2.20 19.19
CA ILE A 845 -17.67 -0.95 19.86
C ILE A 845 -16.73 0.16 19.36
N ASP A 846 -15.42 -0.08 19.38
CA ASP A 846 -14.39 0.88 18.95
C ASP A 846 -14.50 1.15 17.46
N GLY A 847 -14.77 0.14 16.63
CA GLY A 847 -14.99 0.32 15.19
C GLY A 847 -16.20 1.21 14.90
N GLY A 848 -17.32 0.99 15.59
CA GLY A 848 -18.53 1.80 15.48
C GLY A 848 -18.33 3.23 15.97
N LYS A 849 -17.76 3.40 17.17
CA LYS A 849 -17.46 4.71 17.78
C LYS A 849 -16.47 5.51 16.96
N ALA A 850 -15.39 4.90 16.49
CA ALA A 850 -14.42 5.56 15.64
C ALA A 850 -15.09 6.14 14.39
N LYS A 851 -15.95 5.35 13.73
CA LYS A 851 -16.69 5.81 12.55
C LYS A 851 -17.63 6.98 12.89
N ALA A 852 -18.32 6.94 14.02
CA ALA A 852 -19.18 8.03 14.48
C ALA A 852 -18.37 9.32 14.73
N LEU A 853 -17.24 9.21 15.42
CA LEU A 853 -16.33 10.33 15.72
C LEU A 853 -15.74 10.93 14.44
N TYR A 854 -15.42 10.09 13.45
CA TYR A 854 -14.94 10.54 12.15
C TYR A 854 -15.96 11.46 11.47
N PHE A 855 -17.23 11.05 11.39
CA PHE A 855 -18.30 11.87 10.79
C PHE A 855 -18.64 13.12 11.60
N LEU A 856 -18.44 13.09 12.93
CA LEU A 856 -18.52 14.27 13.78
C LEU A 856 -17.29 15.19 13.72
N ASN A 857 -16.29 14.87 12.88
CA ASN A 857 -15.04 15.60 12.74
C ASN A 857 -14.20 15.65 14.05
N ARG A 858 -14.37 14.68 14.95
CA ARG A 858 -13.62 14.52 16.20
C ARG A 858 -12.37 13.65 15.94
N LEU A 859 -11.48 14.18 15.10
CA LEU A 859 -10.40 13.41 14.46
C LEU A 859 -9.39 12.79 15.44
N GLU A 860 -8.98 13.51 16.49
CA GLU A 860 -8.02 13.00 17.47
C GLU A 860 -8.58 11.83 18.29
N GLU A 861 -9.85 11.92 18.70
CA GLU A 861 -10.51 10.83 19.41
C GLU A 861 -10.72 9.62 18.51
N CYS A 862 -11.07 9.86 17.24
CA CYS A 862 -11.17 8.82 16.23
C CYS A 862 -9.83 8.10 16.02
N LYS A 863 -8.73 8.85 15.90
CA LYS A 863 -7.38 8.32 15.72
C LYS A 863 -6.98 7.36 16.86
N ILE A 864 -7.25 7.73 18.11
CA ILE A 864 -6.94 6.89 19.27
C ILE A 864 -7.72 5.58 19.22
N LEU A 865 -9.02 5.63 18.93
CA LEU A 865 -9.85 4.42 18.84
C LEU A 865 -9.44 3.52 17.68
N LEU A 866 -9.15 4.07 16.50
CA LEU A 866 -8.68 3.28 15.36
C LEU A 866 -7.29 2.69 15.61
N ALA A 867 -6.39 3.41 16.29
CA ALA A 867 -5.10 2.85 16.68
C ALA A 867 -5.28 1.67 17.65
N HIS A 868 -6.17 1.80 18.63
CA HIS A 868 -6.53 0.69 19.50
C HIS A 868 -7.14 -0.47 18.71
N TYR A 869 -8.00 -0.19 17.72
CA TYR A 869 -8.57 -1.20 16.83
C TYR A 869 -7.51 -2.08 16.15
N THR A 870 -6.38 -1.50 15.73
CA THR A 870 -5.29 -2.25 15.06
C THR A 870 -4.64 -3.32 15.97
N THR A 871 -4.89 -3.27 17.28
CA THR A 871 -4.31 -4.20 18.26
C THR A 871 -5.12 -5.50 18.45
N TYR A 872 -6.34 -5.60 17.91
CA TYR A 872 -7.22 -6.76 18.08
C TYR A 872 -6.85 -8.01 17.25
N GLY A 873 -5.70 -7.99 16.57
CA GLY A 873 -5.23 -9.13 15.78
C GLY A 873 -6.09 -9.47 14.57
N ILE A 874 -6.95 -8.54 14.14
CA ILE A 874 -7.72 -8.62 12.89
C ILE A 874 -7.22 -7.50 11.98
N TYR A 875 -6.68 -7.90 10.84
CA TYR A 875 -6.22 -6.91 9.87
C TYR A 875 -7.43 -6.36 9.11
N ASN A 876 -7.63 -5.04 9.11
CA ASN A 876 -8.67 -4.39 8.31
C ASN A 876 -8.06 -3.20 7.54
N PRO A 877 -7.97 -3.24 6.20
CA PRO A 877 -7.32 -2.18 5.44
C PRO A 877 -8.08 -0.85 5.53
N ASN A 878 -9.39 -0.87 5.75
CA ASN A 878 -10.18 0.34 5.92
C ASN A 878 -9.80 1.10 7.19
N VAL A 879 -9.43 0.40 8.27
CA VAL A 879 -9.00 1.04 9.52
C VAL A 879 -7.70 1.81 9.31
N TRP A 880 -6.75 1.20 8.60
CA TRP A 880 -5.50 1.84 8.21
C TRP A 880 -5.74 3.00 7.23
N ALA A 881 -6.68 2.89 6.30
CA ALA A 881 -7.07 3.98 5.41
C ALA A 881 -7.71 5.15 6.17
N TYR A 882 -8.60 4.90 7.14
CA TYR A 882 -9.14 5.95 8.02
C TYR A 882 -8.02 6.61 8.82
N LEU A 883 -7.11 5.83 9.42
CA LEU A 883 -5.95 6.38 10.12
C LEU A 883 -5.09 7.24 9.19
N ALA A 884 -4.86 6.79 7.95
CA ALA A 884 -4.09 7.54 6.97
C ALA A 884 -4.75 8.89 6.67
N LEU A 885 -6.05 8.89 6.37
CA LEU A 885 -6.81 10.10 6.07
C LEU A 885 -6.90 11.05 7.26
N ILE A 886 -7.08 10.52 8.48
CA ILE A 886 -7.09 11.32 9.71
C ILE A 886 -5.73 11.97 9.94
N ASN A 887 -4.63 11.21 9.85
CA ASN A 887 -3.28 11.74 9.97
C ASN A 887 -3.03 12.83 8.93
N LEU A 888 -3.49 12.63 7.69
CA LEU A 888 -3.38 13.63 6.63
C LEU A 888 -4.15 14.91 6.99
N ARG A 889 -5.41 14.78 7.42
CA ARG A 889 -6.25 15.93 7.85
C ARG A 889 -5.72 16.65 9.10
N LEU A 890 -4.89 15.98 9.91
CA LEU A 890 -4.17 16.55 11.06
C LEU A 890 -2.79 17.12 10.70
N GLY A 891 -2.34 16.98 9.44
CA GLY A 891 -1.02 17.43 8.98
C GLY A 891 0.14 16.48 9.30
N GLU A 892 -0.15 15.27 9.76
CA GLU A 892 0.82 14.22 10.10
C GLU A 892 1.17 13.34 8.89
N ASN A 893 1.73 13.96 7.85
CA ASN A 893 1.91 13.33 6.54
C ASN A 893 2.79 12.07 6.55
N TYR A 894 3.81 11.96 7.39
CA TYR A 894 4.58 10.72 7.47
C TYR A 894 3.76 9.55 8.05
N ASN A 895 3.01 9.80 9.13
CA ASN A 895 2.12 8.79 9.72
C ASN A 895 1.01 8.39 8.74
N ALA A 896 0.51 9.34 7.96
CA ALA A 896 -0.43 9.07 6.90
C ALA A 896 0.16 8.15 5.82
N LEU A 897 1.43 8.35 5.42
CA LEU A 897 2.12 7.51 4.46
C LEU A 897 2.24 6.08 4.97
N GLU A 898 2.73 5.92 6.21
CA GLU A 898 2.90 4.60 6.81
C GLU A 898 1.55 3.90 6.93
N CYS A 899 0.50 4.60 7.37
CA CYS A 899 -0.85 4.04 7.41
C CYS A 899 -1.35 3.62 6.01
N TRP A 900 -1.04 4.37 4.95
CA TRP A 900 -1.37 3.97 3.57
C TRP A 900 -0.60 2.73 3.12
N LYS A 901 0.70 2.63 3.44
CA LYS A 901 1.49 1.41 3.23
C LYS A 901 0.82 0.24 3.95
N TYR A 902 0.48 0.42 5.23
CA TYR A 902 -0.20 -0.60 6.03
C TYR A 902 -1.55 -1.00 5.45
N ALA A 903 -2.37 -0.06 4.96
CA ALA A 903 -3.65 -0.34 4.30
C ALA A 903 -3.51 -1.17 3.02
N ARG A 904 -2.32 -1.16 2.39
CA ARG A 904 -2.00 -1.87 1.14
C ARG A 904 -1.23 -3.17 1.35
N LEU A 905 -0.82 -3.50 2.58
CA LEU A 905 -0.06 -4.72 2.90
C LEU A 905 -0.80 -6.05 2.58
N VAL A 906 -2.12 -6.04 2.34
CA VAL A 906 -2.92 -7.28 2.07
C VAL A 906 -2.48 -8.03 0.84
N ARG A 907 -1.73 -7.40 -0.07
CA ARG A 907 -1.39 -8.00 -1.35
C ARG A 907 -0.57 -9.31 -1.25
N LEU A 908 0.18 -9.57 -0.18
CA LEU A 908 1.29 -10.55 -0.27
C LEU A 908 1.41 -11.63 0.81
N ILE A 909 0.50 -11.71 1.78
CA ILE A 909 0.45 -12.95 2.61
C ILE A 909 -0.18 -14.11 1.80
N ILE A 910 -0.92 -13.80 0.74
CA ILE A 910 -1.77 -14.75 0.02
C ILE A 910 -1.09 -15.35 -1.23
N ASP A 911 -0.26 -14.60 -1.95
CA ASP A 911 0.33 -15.08 -3.22
C ASP A 911 1.40 -16.18 -3.06
N ASN A 912 1.98 -16.35 -1.87
CA ASN A 912 2.99 -17.38 -1.63
C ASN A 912 2.43 -18.77 -1.27
N SER A 913 1.11 -18.94 -1.11
CA SER A 913 0.55 -20.23 -0.62
C SER A 913 -0.64 -20.81 -1.39
N SER A 914 -1.30 -20.08 -2.29
CA SER A 914 -2.31 -20.70 -3.17
C SER A 914 -2.62 -19.80 -4.35
N GLY A 915 -2.37 -20.28 -5.58
CA GLY A 915 -2.64 -19.58 -6.84
C GLY A 915 -4.14 -19.41 -7.15
N VAL A 916 -4.90 -18.89 -6.20
CA VAL A 916 -6.29 -18.46 -6.34
C VAL A 916 -6.28 -16.94 -6.23
N HIS A 917 -6.55 -16.27 -7.34
CA HIS A 917 -6.90 -14.85 -7.33
C HIS A 917 -8.23 -14.69 -6.57
N ASP A 918 -8.17 -14.35 -5.28
CA ASP A 918 -9.35 -13.93 -4.51
C ASP A 918 -9.36 -12.39 -4.44
N PRO A 919 -10.53 -11.74 -4.55
CA PRO A 919 -10.62 -10.29 -4.70
C PRO A 919 -10.15 -9.57 -3.43
N GLU A 920 -9.34 -8.53 -3.66
CA GLU A 920 -8.87 -7.55 -2.67
C GLU A 920 -10.03 -7.12 -1.75
N ILE A 921 -9.79 -6.88 -0.46
CA ILE A 921 -10.75 -6.07 0.32
C ILE A 921 -10.58 -4.64 -0.21
N PRO A 922 -11.54 -4.11 -0.99
CA PRO A 922 -11.39 -2.76 -1.50
C PRO A 922 -11.42 -1.79 -0.32
N ILE A 923 -10.60 -0.74 -0.42
CA ILE A 923 -10.78 0.44 0.41
C ILE A 923 -12.16 1.01 0.06
N GLN A 924 -12.98 1.31 1.08
CA GLN A 924 -14.35 1.76 0.87
C GLN A 924 -14.38 3.04 -0.01
N GLU A 925 -15.32 3.11 -0.94
CA GLU A 925 -15.42 4.21 -1.91
C GLU A 925 -15.58 5.58 -1.23
N ASN A 926 -16.33 5.64 -0.13
CA ASN A 926 -16.52 6.86 0.65
C ASN A 926 -15.21 7.41 1.28
N LEU A 927 -14.26 6.53 1.62
CA LEU A 927 -12.91 6.93 2.08
C LEU A 927 -12.11 7.55 0.93
N LEU A 928 -12.26 6.99 -0.27
CA LEU A 928 -11.63 7.54 -1.48
C LEU A 928 -12.22 8.91 -1.82
N GLU A 929 -13.55 9.09 -1.75
CA GLU A 929 -14.22 10.38 -1.95
C GLU A 929 -13.78 11.45 -0.94
N ASP A 930 -13.60 11.09 0.33
CA ASP A 930 -13.09 12.01 1.34
C ASP A 930 -11.62 12.39 1.10
N LEU A 931 -10.84 11.51 0.46
CA LEU A 931 -9.49 11.83 0.04
C LEU A 931 -9.47 12.88 -1.08
N ASP A 932 -10.46 12.95 -1.98
CA ASP A 932 -10.56 14.03 -2.99
C ASP A 932 -10.72 15.41 -2.36
N LYS A 933 -11.25 15.46 -1.14
CA LYS A 933 -11.46 16.71 -0.39
C LYS A 933 -10.16 17.21 0.26
N VAL A 934 -9.12 16.40 0.29
CA VAL A 934 -7.79 16.77 0.78
C VAL A 934 -7.02 17.48 -0.32
N ASP A 935 -6.53 18.68 -0.02
CA ASP A 935 -5.62 19.41 -0.93
C ASP A 935 -4.24 18.73 -0.95
N PRO A 936 -3.79 18.19 -2.09
CA PRO A 936 -2.49 17.52 -2.21
C PRO A 936 -1.31 18.43 -1.88
N ASN A 937 -1.47 19.76 -2.01
CA ASN A 937 -0.42 20.72 -1.72
C ASN A 937 -0.10 20.86 -0.22
N ASN A 938 -0.96 20.31 0.65
CA ASN A 938 -0.73 20.27 2.10
C ASN A 938 0.03 19.00 2.55
N ILE A 939 0.35 18.09 1.62
CA ILE A 939 1.09 16.86 1.89
C ILE A 939 2.59 17.14 1.73
N PHE A 940 3.23 17.53 2.83
CA PHE A 940 4.69 17.63 2.94
C PHE A 940 5.24 16.31 3.45
N LEU A 941 5.84 15.51 2.58
CA LEU A 941 6.69 14.39 2.99
C LEU A 941 8.14 14.83 2.93
N ASN A 942 8.77 14.84 4.09
CA ASN A 942 10.19 15.08 4.20
C ASN A 942 10.88 13.73 3.89
N VAL A 943 11.87 13.77 2.99
CA VAL A 943 12.58 12.59 2.50
C VAL A 943 13.78 12.30 3.40
N ASP A 944 13.71 11.19 4.13
CA ASP A 944 14.75 10.66 5.03
C ASP A 944 16.13 10.66 4.33
N VAL A 945 17.16 11.10 5.06
CA VAL A 945 18.56 10.88 4.66
C VAL A 945 19.02 9.61 5.36
N PRO A 946 19.50 8.57 4.66
CA PRO A 946 20.09 7.42 5.33
C PRO A 946 21.28 7.89 6.16
N ASN A 947 21.20 7.69 7.48
CA ASN A 947 22.33 7.85 8.39
C ASN A 947 23.39 6.81 8.03
N ILE A 948 24.33 7.18 7.16
CA ILE A 948 25.59 6.47 7.01
C ILE A 948 26.40 6.70 8.29
N ILE A 949 26.16 5.88 9.32
CA ILE A 949 27.12 5.67 10.39
C ILE A 949 27.95 4.44 10.01
N ILE A 950 28.97 4.70 9.20
CA ILE A 950 30.16 3.86 9.17
C ILE A 950 30.88 4.10 10.50
N ARG A 951 30.85 3.11 11.41
CA ARG A 951 31.91 2.93 12.41
C ARG A 951 32.20 1.45 12.59
N ASN A 952 33.30 1.07 11.92
CA ASN A 952 34.25 -0.04 12.12
C ASN A 952 33.88 -1.20 13.04
#